data_AF-A0A8H3GRQ2-F1
#
_entry.id   AF-A0A8H3GRQ2-F1
#
_cell.length_a   1.000
_cell.length_b   1.000
_cell.length_c   1.000
_cell.angle_alpha   90.00
_cell.angle_beta   90.00
_cell.angle_gamma   90.00
#
_symmetry.space_group_name_H-M   'P 1'
#
loop_
_entity.id
_entity.type
_entity.pdbx_description
1 polymer ?
#
loop_
_entity_poly.entity_id
_entity_poly.type
_entity_poly.pdbx_seq_one_letter_code
_entity_poly.pdbx_strand_id
1 'polypeptide(L)'
;MARKSEDLPPYSDNRLQPSTTEDRISTSAARDDILPKGSVDPVYQAKAELLNAAIQEIGMGKYQWHLFIVTGFGWLADNLWPIVTGLILAPVVQEFSAKGPFLKLAQNIGLLVGALGWGVGSDIWGRKISFNTTLAIIGIFATVAAASPSFTALSVFAALWSVGVGGNLPVDSAIFLEFLPGTHQYLLTILSIWWAFGQLLGSLVAWPVISNYSCQVTATTCARKDNMACGWRYFLIAMGGLMVVLWFIRFFVFRLYESPKYLMGRGRFADAVDVVHAVAKYNGKSVSLTTEELETAGISGNHADTAKGIEEGPQELDTTARAALKRKFEQFNGDHVRSLFATRTMAISTSLVIAIWALIGLAFPLYNSFVTYFLATRGADFGDGSVYITYRNQVILSVIGVPGALLGGWAVEVPFLGRRGTLSITTILTGIFLFASTTARSSNALLGWNCGYSFTSNIMYGVLYAMTPELFPTKDRGTGNGIAATANRIFGIMAPIIALYADLSTSVPIYVSGALFILAGLVALLLPFEPRVMSSNHLQPQLSENSERSQDSMTNEKAEINRPNPFVRLFQALGFKKGYNFVLWFIFGGAMFGFAMARYMYLNPSIMLSNIAPGEGYWFHRGVYRIGIILHVATTLTAGIIAITQFVPIIRYKAIIAHRTLGYVALFLLVIGTATAFAIMRRSFGGDLSIQSAVVVLGTATLVSALLAWINIKRLQIDQHRKWMLRTWFYAGSIITVRIVMIITAQIISAIGEYYTLWNCGEVLYALDNNSTKLTGLYPMCTGGQLDSIHVPVPAVWTTGLSIGSTLRASFGAAVWIGFLIHAMGVEIYIHLTPGEAARLRKVSYQRQLEAGMKHPGSMGTTSDRLGDNFGVMYKPE
;
A
#
# COMPACT_ATOMS: atom_id res chain seq x y z
N MET A 1 82.65 18.40 -24.48
CA MET A 1 81.38 18.52 -25.23
C MET A 1 81.52 17.67 -26.48
N ALA A 2 81.09 16.41 -26.45
CA ALA A 2 79.75 15.89 -26.80
C ALA A 2 79.79 15.32 -28.24
N ARG A 3 79.28 14.15 -28.60
CA ARG A 3 78.56 13.05 -27.92
C ARG A 3 78.77 11.80 -28.80
N LYS A 4 78.86 10.61 -28.18
CA LYS A 4 79.02 9.30 -28.84
C LYS A 4 77.67 8.58 -28.87
N SER A 5 77.46 7.78 -29.92
CA SER A 5 76.35 6.86 -30.17
C SER A 5 76.30 5.68 -29.20
N GLU A 6 75.10 5.23 -28.81
CA GLU A 6 74.58 3.83 -28.91
C GLU A 6 73.36 3.56 -28.00
N ASP A 7 72.58 2.58 -28.45
CA ASP A 7 71.61 1.70 -27.76
C ASP A 7 70.13 2.08 -27.54
N LEU A 8 69.29 1.44 -28.37
CA LEU A 8 67.86 1.18 -28.19
C LEU A 8 67.66 -0.14 -27.42
N PRO A 9 66.72 -0.24 -26.46
CA PRO A 9 66.25 -1.52 -25.92
C PRO A 9 65.00 -2.03 -26.65
N PRO A 10 64.72 -3.36 -26.59
CA PRO A 10 63.77 -4.03 -27.48
C PRO A 10 62.31 -3.95 -27.01
N TYR A 11 61.41 -3.92 -28.00
CA TYR A 11 59.97 -4.09 -27.87
C TYR A 11 59.64 -5.47 -27.29
N SER A 12 59.04 -5.51 -26.09
CA SER A 12 58.48 -6.75 -25.51
C SER A 12 56.99 -6.86 -25.83
N ASP A 13 56.65 -7.96 -26.50
CA ASP A 13 55.33 -8.41 -26.92
C ASP A 13 54.53 -8.86 -25.68
N ASN A 14 53.85 -7.94 -24.99
CA ASN A 14 52.90 -8.28 -23.93
C ASN A 14 51.58 -8.77 -24.55
N ARG A 15 51.59 -10.04 -24.92
CA ARG A 15 50.41 -10.85 -25.20
C ARG A 15 49.49 -10.79 -23.96
N LEU A 16 48.26 -10.32 -24.16
CA LEU A 16 47.18 -10.22 -23.16
C LEU A 16 47.14 -11.46 -22.24
N GLN A 17 47.56 -11.31 -20.99
CA GLN A 17 47.22 -12.26 -19.94
C GLN A 17 45.78 -12.00 -19.48
N PRO A 18 44.96 -13.05 -19.26
CA PRO A 18 43.63 -12.86 -18.68
C PRO A 18 43.76 -12.30 -17.26
N SER A 19 43.04 -11.21 -16.98
CA SER A 19 42.96 -10.57 -15.66
C SER A 19 42.63 -11.60 -14.57
N THR A 20 43.38 -11.62 -13.47
CA THR A 20 43.11 -12.48 -12.32
C THR A 20 41.82 -12.06 -11.59
N THR A 21 41.21 -12.99 -10.84
CA THR A 21 39.98 -12.75 -10.07
C THR A 21 40.14 -11.57 -9.09
N GLU A 22 41.32 -11.40 -8.50
CA GLU A 22 41.63 -10.28 -7.60
C GLU A 22 41.70 -8.92 -8.31
N ASP A 23 42.18 -8.87 -9.56
CA ASP A 23 42.21 -7.63 -10.37
C ASP A 23 40.80 -7.20 -10.83
N ARG A 24 39.90 -8.16 -11.06
CA ARG A 24 38.48 -7.87 -11.35
C ARG A 24 37.74 -7.34 -10.13
N ILE A 25 38.05 -7.87 -8.94
CA ILE A 25 37.46 -7.44 -7.68
C ILE A 25 38.00 -6.05 -7.28
N SER A 26 39.30 -5.78 -7.44
CA SER A 26 39.92 -4.51 -7.02
C SER A 26 39.50 -3.31 -7.87
N THR A 27 39.31 -3.50 -9.19
CA THR A 27 38.84 -2.45 -10.11
C THR A 27 37.32 -2.22 -10.04
N SER A 28 36.57 -3.21 -9.53
CA SER A 28 35.13 -3.15 -9.25
C SER A 28 34.82 -2.57 -7.85
N ALA A 29 35.68 -2.80 -6.85
CA ALA A 29 35.49 -2.36 -5.47
C ALA A 29 35.38 -0.83 -5.31
N ALA A 30 35.77 -0.06 -6.32
CA ALA A 30 35.63 1.39 -6.37
C ALA A 30 34.36 1.89 -7.09
N ARG A 31 33.52 1.00 -7.66
CA ARG A 31 32.57 1.38 -8.72
C ARG A 31 31.07 1.15 -8.49
N ASP A 32 30.60 0.40 -7.49
CA ASP A 32 29.16 0.04 -7.45
C ASP A 32 28.45 -0.02 -6.06
N ASP A 33 29.06 0.45 -4.97
CA ASP A 33 28.44 0.35 -3.64
C ASP A 33 27.36 1.44 -3.38
N ILE A 34 26.12 1.17 -3.82
CA ILE A 34 24.92 1.94 -3.42
C ILE A 34 24.46 1.55 -2.00
N LEU A 35 24.92 0.40 -1.48
CA LEU A 35 24.54 -0.13 -0.18
C LEU A 35 25.70 -0.04 0.84
N PRO A 36 25.46 0.38 2.10
CA PRO A 36 26.49 0.39 3.12
C PRO A 36 27.00 -1.04 3.38
N LYS A 37 28.33 -1.18 3.48
CA LYS A 37 29.02 -2.42 3.88
C LYS A 37 28.35 -3.02 5.13
N GLY A 38 27.87 -4.26 5.03
CA GLY A 38 27.21 -4.99 6.12
C GLY A 38 25.67 -5.08 6.07
N SER A 39 25.02 -4.75 4.95
CA SER A 39 23.55 -4.82 4.79
C SER A 39 23.02 -6.10 4.12
N VAL A 40 23.89 -6.87 3.45
CA VAL A 40 23.58 -8.12 2.74
C VAL A 40 24.69 -9.13 3.07
N ASP A 41 24.39 -10.44 2.96
CA ASP A 41 25.39 -11.50 3.11
C ASP A 41 26.62 -11.22 2.23
N PRO A 42 27.85 -11.13 2.79
CA PRO A 42 29.07 -10.84 2.05
C PRO A 42 29.30 -11.80 0.88
N VAL A 43 28.91 -13.07 1.02
CA VAL A 43 29.06 -14.09 -0.02
C VAL A 43 28.11 -13.78 -1.18
N TYR A 44 26.87 -13.39 -0.87
CA TYR A 44 25.89 -13.01 -1.90
C TYR A 44 26.30 -11.73 -2.64
N GLN A 45 26.89 -10.75 -1.93
CA GLN A 45 27.40 -9.52 -2.56
C GLN A 45 28.52 -9.82 -3.57
N ALA A 46 29.52 -10.60 -3.17
CA ALA A 46 30.62 -10.99 -4.05
C ALA A 46 30.13 -11.71 -5.33
N LYS A 47 29.16 -12.61 -5.20
CA LYS A 47 28.55 -13.31 -6.35
C LYS A 47 27.74 -12.37 -7.24
N ALA A 48 26.99 -11.44 -6.67
CA ALA A 48 26.22 -10.45 -7.41
C ALA A 48 27.13 -9.47 -8.18
N GLU A 49 28.26 -9.07 -7.60
CA GLU A 49 29.28 -8.23 -8.24
C GLU A 49 29.90 -8.94 -9.45
N LEU A 50 30.23 -10.23 -9.32
CA LEU A 50 30.77 -11.02 -10.42
C LEU A 50 29.79 -11.10 -11.61
N LEU A 51 28.50 -11.32 -11.33
CA LEU A 51 27.44 -11.29 -12.36
C LEU A 51 27.28 -9.90 -12.98
N ASN A 52 27.36 -8.82 -12.19
CA ASN A 52 27.30 -7.45 -12.70
C ASN A 52 28.49 -7.16 -13.62
N ALA A 53 29.70 -7.57 -13.24
CA ALA A 53 30.90 -7.42 -14.04
C ALA A 53 30.79 -8.16 -15.38
N ALA A 54 30.25 -9.37 -15.38
CA ALA A 54 30.00 -10.15 -16.60
C ALA A 54 28.97 -9.45 -17.52
N ILE A 55 27.90 -8.89 -16.98
CA ILE A 55 26.93 -8.09 -17.75
C ILE A 55 27.56 -6.79 -18.29
N GLN A 56 28.44 -6.17 -17.50
CA GLN A 56 29.18 -4.97 -17.89
C GLN A 56 30.18 -5.26 -19.03
N GLU A 57 30.84 -6.42 -19.02
CA GLU A 57 31.71 -6.92 -20.10
C GLU A 57 30.93 -7.12 -21.41
N ILE A 58 29.73 -7.70 -21.32
CA ILE A 58 28.80 -7.80 -22.47
C ILE A 58 28.41 -6.40 -22.96
N GLY A 59 28.18 -5.44 -22.05
CA GLY A 59 27.74 -4.08 -22.39
C GLY A 59 26.37 -4.03 -23.07
N MET A 60 26.00 -2.88 -23.63
CA MET A 60 24.71 -2.68 -24.28
C MET A 60 24.70 -3.30 -25.69
N GLY A 61 24.04 -4.45 -25.85
CA GLY A 61 23.92 -5.18 -27.12
C GLY A 61 22.49 -5.21 -27.66
N LYS A 62 22.27 -6.01 -28.71
CA LYS A 62 20.96 -6.18 -29.34
C LYS A 62 19.93 -6.71 -28.33
N TYR A 63 20.29 -7.69 -27.50
CA TYR A 63 19.38 -8.28 -26.51
C TYR A 63 18.80 -7.22 -25.56
N GLN A 64 19.64 -6.34 -25.01
CA GLN A 64 19.21 -5.31 -24.08
C GLN A 64 18.29 -4.27 -24.73
N TRP A 65 18.53 -3.90 -26.00
CA TRP A 65 17.63 -3.02 -26.74
C TRP A 65 16.27 -3.65 -27.05
N HIS A 66 16.24 -4.92 -27.44
CA HIS A 66 14.98 -5.64 -27.60
C HIS A 66 14.26 -5.76 -26.25
N LEU A 67 15.00 -6.06 -25.17
CA LEU A 67 14.44 -6.13 -23.83
C LEU A 67 13.86 -4.78 -23.39
N PHE A 68 14.51 -3.65 -23.70
CA PHE A 68 13.99 -2.31 -23.43
C PHE A 68 12.61 -2.07 -24.07
N ILE A 69 12.45 -2.44 -25.35
CA ILE A 69 11.17 -2.31 -26.06
C ILE A 69 10.10 -3.23 -25.46
N VAL A 70 10.44 -4.50 -25.25
CA VAL A 70 9.48 -5.52 -24.78
C VAL A 70 9.06 -5.25 -23.33
N THR A 71 9.97 -4.76 -22.48
CA THR A 71 9.69 -4.26 -21.13
C THR A 71 8.82 -3.01 -21.18
N GLY A 72 9.07 -2.12 -22.14
CA GLY A 72 8.25 -0.93 -22.40
C GLY A 72 6.77 -1.24 -22.61
N PHE A 73 6.42 -2.39 -23.21
CA PHE A 73 5.02 -2.79 -23.41
C PHE A 73 4.21 -2.94 -22.11
N GLY A 74 4.83 -3.39 -21.02
CA GLY A 74 4.15 -3.57 -19.74
C GLY A 74 4.09 -2.27 -18.95
N TRP A 75 5.09 -1.39 -19.09
CA TRP A 75 5.02 -0.02 -18.61
C TRP A 75 3.94 0.81 -19.32
N LEU A 76 3.79 0.60 -20.64
CA LEU A 76 2.69 1.14 -21.43
C LEU A 76 1.35 0.65 -20.87
N ALA A 77 1.22 -0.66 -20.63
CA ALA A 77 0.01 -1.24 -20.06
C ALA A 77 -0.29 -0.72 -18.64
N ASP A 78 0.74 -0.51 -17.80
CA ASP A 78 0.58 -0.04 -16.42
C ASP A 78 -0.14 1.31 -16.34
N ASN A 79 0.11 2.23 -17.28
CA ASN A 79 -0.63 3.51 -17.34
C ASN A 79 -1.92 3.45 -18.14
N LEU A 80 -1.89 2.73 -19.28
CA LEU A 80 -3.01 2.70 -20.22
C LEU A 80 -4.28 2.21 -19.54
N TRP A 81 -4.22 1.11 -18.78
CA TRP A 81 -5.44 0.46 -18.24
C TRP A 81 -6.14 1.23 -17.10
N PRO A 82 -5.41 1.86 -16.16
CA PRO A 82 -6.04 2.76 -15.21
C PRO A 82 -6.75 3.95 -15.85
N ILE A 83 -6.16 4.46 -16.94
CA ILE A 83 -6.74 5.56 -17.73
C ILE A 83 -7.94 5.08 -18.54
N VAL A 84 -7.86 3.92 -19.20
CA VAL A 84 -8.97 3.27 -19.94
C VAL A 84 -10.23 3.21 -19.09
N THR A 85 -10.11 2.79 -17.84
CA THR A 85 -11.26 2.72 -16.91
C THR A 85 -11.86 4.10 -16.62
N GLY A 86 -11.06 5.17 -16.68
CA GLY A 86 -11.53 6.56 -16.58
C GLY A 86 -12.20 7.04 -17.87
N LEU A 87 -11.63 6.68 -19.02
CA LEU A 87 -12.15 7.04 -20.34
C LEU A 87 -13.53 6.40 -20.58
N ILE A 88 -13.73 5.13 -20.23
CA ILE A 88 -15.02 4.47 -20.44
C ILE A 88 -16.08 4.83 -19.38
N LEU A 89 -15.71 5.55 -18.31
CA LEU A 89 -16.58 5.69 -17.13
C LEU A 89 -17.90 6.40 -17.45
N ALA A 90 -17.84 7.55 -18.12
CA ALA A 90 -19.02 8.33 -18.46
C ALA A 90 -20.03 7.55 -19.33
N PRO A 91 -19.64 6.95 -20.47
CA PRO A 91 -20.59 6.19 -21.29
C PRO A 91 -21.12 4.93 -20.59
N VAL A 92 -20.32 4.27 -19.76
CA VAL A 92 -20.75 3.10 -18.97
C VAL A 92 -21.80 3.48 -17.93
N VAL A 93 -21.63 4.61 -17.24
CA VAL A 93 -22.60 5.13 -16.26
C VAL A 93 -23.90 5.52 -16.94
N GLN A 94 -23.83 6.14 -18.13
CA GLN A 94 -25.02 6.50 -18.92
C GLN A 94 -25.79 5.26 -19.40
N GLU A 95 -25.11 4.21 -19.86
CA GLU A 95 -25.75 2.99 -20.36
C GLU A 95 -26.41 2.17 -19.25
N PHE A 96 -25.70 1.94 -18.13
CA PHE A 96 -26.18 1.07 -17.06
C PHE A 96 -26.90 1.81 -15.92
N SER A 97 -26.94 3.15 -15.94
CA SER A 97 -27.47 3.97 -14.85
C SER A 97 -26.89 3.60 -13.48
N ALA A 98 -25.61 3.23 -13.44
CA ALA A 98 -24.92 2.71 -12.26
C ALA A 98 -24.02 3.78 -11.60
N LYS A 99 -23.65 3.57 -10.32
CA LYS A 99 -22.74 4.50 -9.62
C LYS A 99 -21.31 4.30 -10.11
N GLY A 100 -20.79 5.27 -10.86
CA GLY A 100 -19.43 5.27 -11.43
C GLY A 100 -18.29 4.90 -10.46
N PRO A 101 -18.27 5.37 -9.19
CA PRO A 101 -17.18 5.05 -8.27
C PRO A 101 -16.96 3.55 -8.00
N PHE A 102 -17.99 2.69 -8.16
CA PHE A 102 -17.83 1.24 -7.98
C PHE A 102 -16.92 0.60 -9.04
N LEU A 103 -16.92 1.11 -10.28
CA LEU A 103 -16.03 0.60 -11.33
C LEU A 103 -14.57 0.92 -10.98
N LYS A 104 -14.32 2.15 -10.51
CA LYS A 104 -12.99 2.57 -10.02
C LYS A 104 -12.57 1.80 -8.77
N LEU A 105 -13.50 1.48 -7.87
CA LEU A 105 -13.24 0.64 -6.71
C LEU A 105 -12.80 -0.77 -7.14
N ALA A 106 -13.54 -1.41 -8.05
CA ALA A 106 -13.21 -2.75 -8.55
C ALA A 106 -11.84 -2.80 -9.24
N GLN A 107 -11.54 -1.80 -10.07
CA GLN A 107 -10.22 -1.64 -10.70
C GLN A 107 -9.09 -1.53 -9.66
N ASN A 108 -9.25 -0.69 -8.63
CA ASN A 108 -8.24 -0.53 -7.58
C ASN A 108 -8.05 -1.79 -6.72
N ILE A 109 -9.11 -2.54 -6.45
CA ILE A 109 -9.02 -3.85 -5.78
C ILE A 109 -8.22 -4.84 -6.63
N GLY A 110 -8.49 -4.90 -7.94
CA GLY A 110 -7.72 -5.73 -8.86
C GLY A 110 -6.24 -5.36 -8.90
N LEU A 111 -5.93 -4.06 -8.98
CA LEU A 111 -4.56 -3.54 -8.91
C LEU A 111 -3.86 -3.90 -7.60
N LEU A 112 -4.57 -3.86 -6.46
CA LEU A 112 -4.03 -4.25 -5.15
C LEU A 112 -3.67 -5.73 -5.13
N VAL A 113 -4.59 -6.60 -5.57
CA VAL A 113 -4.36 -8.05 -5.63
C VAL A 113 -3.20 -8.37 -6.58
N GLY A 114 -3.12 -7.68 -7.73
CA GLY A 114 -2.02 -7.81 -8.68
C GLY A 114 -0.67 -7.39 -8.10
N ALA A 115 -0.58 -6.22 -7.47
CA ALA A 115 0.66 -5.71 -6.89
C ALA A 115 1.21 -6.63 -5.78
N LEU A 116 0.33 -7.13 -4.90
CA LEU A 116 0.68 -8.08 -3.86
C LEU A 116 1.09 -9.44 -4.45
N GLY A 117 0.28 -9.97 -5.37
CA GLY A 117 0.46 -11.31 -5.93
C GLY A 117 1.70 -11.42 -6.80
N TRP A 118 1.88 -10.51 -7.76
CA TRP A 118 2.98 -10.58 -8.71
C TRP A 118 4.31 -10.10 -8.14
N GLY A 119 4.30 -9.14 -7.20
CA GLY A 119 5.53 -8.66 -6.56
C GLY A 119 6.24 -9.75 -5.76
N VAL A 120 5.49 -10.48 -4.92
CA VAL A 120 6.03 -11.65 -4.19
C VAL A 120 6.17 -12.86 -5.11
N GLY A 121 5.19 -13.07 -6.00
CA GLY A 121 5.17 -14.21 -6.91
C GLY A 121 6.39 -14.27 -7.83
N SER A 122 6.85 -13.13 -8.37
CA SER A 122 8.01 -13.08 -9.26
C SER A 122 9.32 -13.54 -8.63
N ASP A 123 9.46 -13.39 -7.31
CA ASP A 123 10.61 -13.86 -6.56
C ASP A 123 10.50 -15.36 -6.20
N ILE A 124 9.30 -15.96 -6.29
CA ILE A 124 9.05 -17.37 -5.96
C ILE A 124 9.10 -18.26 -7.21
N TRP A 125 8.20 -18.06 -8.17
CA TRP A 125 8.03 -18.96 -9.32
C TRP A 125 8.81 -18.55 -10.57
N GLY A 126 9.57 -17.45 -10.50
CA GLY A 126 10.41 -16.95 -11.58
C GLY A 126 9.85 -15.74 -12.29
N ARG A 127 10.74 -14.94 -12.88
CA ARG A 127 10.39 -13.65 -13.46
C ARG A 127 9.85 -13.82 -14.86
N LYS A 128 10.34 -14.80 -15.60
CA LYS A 128 9.89 -15.10 -16.97
C LYS A 128 8.40 -15.44 -17.06
N ILE A 129 7.88 -16.22 -16.11
CA ILE A 129 6.46 -16.60 -16.09
C ILE A 129 5.60 -15.38 -15.75
N SER A 130 5.97 -14.64 -14.71
CA SER A 130 5.28 -13.41 -14.33
C SER A 130 5.24 -12.39 -15.47
N PHE A 131 6.35 -12.21 -16.20
CA PHE A 131 6.47 -11.21 -17.27
C PHE A 131 5.53 -11.45 -18.46
N ASN A 132 5.27 -12.72 -18.77
CA ASN A 132 4.39 -13.10 -19.87
C ASN A 132 2.93 -13.22 -19.43
N THR A 133 2.67 -13.67 -18.20
CA THR A 133 1.30 -13.89 -17.71
C THR A 133 0.55 -12.59 -17.45
N THR A 134 1.23 -11.52 -17.02
CA THR A 134 0.59 -10.22 -16.74
C THR A 134 -0.10 -9.62 -17.98
N LEU A 135 0.60 -9.53 -19.13
CA LEU A 135 -0.02 -9.01 -20.37
C LEU A 135 -1.11 -9.93 -20.93
N ALA A 136 -0.95 -11.25 -20.81
CA ALA A 136 -1.98 -12.21 -21.23
C ALA A 136 -3.29 -12.00 -20.46
N ILE A 137 -3.20 -11.90 -19.13
CA ILE A 137 -4.37 -11.65 -18.26
C ILE A 137 -5.07 -10.37 -18.67
N ILE A 138 -4.31 -9.29 -18.88
CA ILE A 138 -4.86 -8.01 -19.30
C ILE A 138 -5.60 -8.14 -20.64
N GLY A 139 -4.94 -8.68 -21.66
CA GLY A 139 -5.52 -8.80 -23.00
C GLY A 139 -6.79 -9.65 -23.03
N ILE A 140 -6.76 -10.84 -22.42
CA ILE A 140 -7.90 -11.76 -22.39
C ILE A 140 -9.10 -11.13 -21.66
N PHE A 141 -8.90 -10.69 -20.42
CA PHE A 141 -10.03 -10.18 -19.63
C PHE A 141 -10.54 -8.85 -20.13
N ALA A 142 -9.69 -8.01 -20.72
CA ALA A 142 -10.15 -6.76 -21.33
C ALA A 142 -10.96 -6.95 -22.61
N THR A 143 -10.55 -7.89 -23.48
CA THR A 143 -11.33 -8.20 -24.69
C THR A 143 -12.67 -8.83 -24.32
N VAL A 144 -12.69 -9.72 -23.32
CA VAL A 144 -13.94 -10.31 -22.80
C VAL A 144 -14.82 -9.27 -22.11
N ALA A 145 -14.23 -8.27 -21.43
CA ALA A 145 -14.98 -7.21 -20.76
C ALA A 145 -15.86 -6.39 -21.72
N ALA A 146 -15.46 -6.27 -22.99
CA ALA A 146 -16.29 -5.59 -23.99
C ALA A 146 -17.65 -6.29 -24.20
N ALA A 147 -17.75 -7.60 -23.96
CA ALA A 147 -18.99 -8.35 -24.06
C ALA A 147 -19.85 -8.30 -22.78
N SER A 148 -19.48 -7.50 -21.77
CA SER A 148 -20.18 -7.50 -20.48
C SER A 148 -21.65 -7.07 -20.61
N PRO A 149 -22.61 -7.87 -20.11
CA PRO A 149 -24.04 -7.58 -20.20
C PRO A 149 -24.55 -6.65 -19.08
N SER A 150 -23.78 -6.48 -18.01
CA SER A 150 -24.16 -5.68 -16.84
C SER A 150 -22.96 -4.93 -16.26
N PHE A 151 -23.25 -3.86 -15.51
CA PHE A 151 -22.23 -3.08 -14.79
C PHE A 151 -21.43 -3.93 -13.79
N THR A 152 -22.08 -4.89 -13.14
CA THR A 152 -21.42 -5.83 -12.21
C THR A 152 -20.43 -6.72 -12.95
N ALA A 153 -20.83 -7.28 -14.11
CA ALA A 153 -19.94 -8.10 -14.92
C ALA A 153 -18.73 -7.30 -15.40
N LEU A 154 -18.94 -6.06 -15.88
CA LEU A 154 -17.85 -5.16 -16.25
C LEU A 154 -16.91 -4.88 -15.09
N SER A 155 -17.45 -4.65 -13.89
CA SER A 155 -16.65 -4.39 -12.68
C SER A 155 -15.81 -5.60 -12.27
N VAL A 156 -16.35 -6.82 -12.40
CA VAL A 156 -15.59 -8.06 -12.16
C VAL A 156 -14.45 -8.20 -13.17
N PHE A 157 -14.73 -8.03 -14.46
CA PHE A 157 -13.66 -8.04 -15.46
C PHE A 157 -12.64 -6.92 -15.25
N ALA A 158 -13.09 -5.75 -14.78
CA ALA A 158 -12.22 -4.63 -14.42
C ALA A 158 -11.25 -4.98 -13.31
N ALA A 159 -11.71 -5.68 -12.29
CA ALA A 159 -10.83 -6.24 -11.28
C ALA A 159 -9.86 -7.26 -11.88
N LEU A 160 -10.34 -8.19 -12.71
CA LEU A 160 -9.53 -9.27 -13.28
C LEU A 160 -8.41 -8.79 -14.22
N TRP A 161 -8.68 -7.89 -15.18
CA TRP A 161 -7.60 -7.35 -16.01
C TRP A 161 -6.61 -6.54 -15.15
N SER A 162 -7.11 -5.84 -14.12
CA SER A 162 -6.28 -5.03 -13.23
C SER A 162 -5.33 -5.86 -12.35
N VAL A 163 -5.64 -7.14 -12.10
CA VAL A 163 -4.69 -8.09 -11.49
C VAL A 163 -3.43 -8.22 -12.35
N GLY A 164 -3.57 -8.30 -13.68
CA GLY A 164 -2.42 -8.34 -14.58
C GLY A 164 -1.66 -7.00 -14.61
N VAL A 165 -2.40 -5.87 -14.64
CA VAL A 165 -1.80 -4.52 -14.65
C VAL A 165 -0.91 -4.31 -13.43
N GLY A 166 -1.38 -4.66 -12.23
CA GLY A 166 -0.64 -4.45 -10.98
C GLY A 166 0.69 -5.18 -10.89
N GLY A 167 0.92 -6.21 -11.73
CA GLY A 167 2.16 -6.97 -11.77
C GLY A 167 3.21 -6.48 -12.74
N ASN A 168 2.84 -5.66 -13.74
CA ASN A 168 3.80 -5.22 -14.75
C ASN A 168 4.94 -4.43 -14.12
N LEU A 169 4.62 -3.50 -13.20
CA LEU A 169 5.63 -2.66 -12.59
C LEU A 169 6.75 -3.42 -11.85
N PRO A 170 6.46 -4.29 -10.85
CA PRO A 170 7.50 -5.02 -10.14
C PRO A 170 8.25 -6.00 -11.03
N VAL A 171 7.57 -6.67 -11.95
CA VAL A 171 8.18 -7.72 -12.76
C VAL A 171 9.08 -7.14 -13.85
N ASP A 172 8.57 -6.16 -14.60
CA ASP A 172 9.27 -5.58 -15.75
C ASP A 172 10.50 -4.78 -15.31
N SER A 173 10.37 -3.95 -14.26
CA SER A 173 11.48 -3.16 -13.72
C SER A 173 12.60 -4.05 -13.19
N ALA A 174 12.24 -5.17 -12.55
CA ALA A 174 13.21 -6.05 -11.93
C ALA A 174 13.95 -6.91 -12.95
N ILE A 175 13.27 -7.42 -14.00
CA ILE A 175 13.94 -8.09 -15.13
C ILE A 175 14.87 -7.13 -15.86
N PHE A 176 14.39 -5.92 -16.19
CA PHE A 176 15.19 -4.99 -16.98
C PHE A 176 16.50 -4.61 -16.27
N LEU A 177 16.43 -4.28 -14.98
CA LEU A 177 17.62 -3.97 -14.16
C LEU A 177 18.61 -5.12 -13.97
N GLU A 178 18.21 -6.36 -14.24
CA GLU A 178 19.08 -7.52 -14.07
C GLU A 178 19.85 -7.92 -15.31
N PHE A 179 19.47 -7.37 -16.46
CA PHE A 179 20.18 -7.53 -17.73
C PHE A 179 20.85 -6.23 -18.21
N LEU A 180 20.62 -5.11 -17.51
CA LEU A 180 21.12 -3.79 -17.86
C LEU A 180 22.52 -3.54 -17.26
N PRO A 181 23.52 -3.14 -18.06
CA PRO A 181 24.82 -2.74 -17.54
C PRO A 181 24.72 -1.48 -16.67
N GLY A 182 25.57 -1.36 -15.65
CA GLY A 182 25.57 -0.24 -14.70
C GLY A 182 25.66 1.13 -15.37
N THR A 183 26.44 1.22 -16.48
CA THR A 183 26.61 2.46 -17.24
C THR A 183 25.33 2.99 -17.91
N HIS A 184 24.32 2.14 -18.12
CA HIS A 184 23.09 2.51 -18.82
C HIS A 184 21.85 2.46 -17.91
N GLN A 185 22.02 2.46 -16.58
CA GLN A 185 20.88 2.44 -15.64
C GLN A 185 19.89 3.59 -15.82
N TYR A 186 20.32 4.72 -16.39
CA TYR A 186 19.45 5.84 -16.77
C TYR A 186 18.31 5.42 -17.73
N LEU A 187 18.49 4.34 -18.51
CA LEU A 187 17.45 3.80 -19.38
C LEU A 187 16.20 3.34 -18.61
N LEU A 188 16.32 3.02 -17.32
CA LEU A 188 15.15 2.73 -16.49
C LEU A 188 14.28 3.96 -16.30
N THR A 189 14.88 5.15 -16.13
CA THR A 189 14.13 6.41 -16.08
C THR A 189 13.51 6.73 -17.43
N ILE A 190 14.24 6.49 -18.53
CA ILE A 190 13.74 6.68 -19.90
C ILE A 190 12.57 5.70 -20.20
N LEU A 191 12.51 4.56 -19.53
CA LEU A 191 11.40 3.62 -19.66
C LEU A 191 10.04 4.25 -19.30
N SER A 192 10.04 5.33 -18.50
CA SER A 192 8.84 6.13 -18.20
C SER A 192 8.20 6.79 -19.44
N ILE A 193 8.92 6.93 -20.56
CA ILE A 193 8.34 7.39 -21.83
C ILE A 193 7.23 6.44 -22.28
N TRP A 194 7.40 5.13 -22.09
CA TRP A 194 6.37 4.14 -22.43
C TRP A 194 5.10 4.33 -21.61
N TRP A 195 5.25 4.76 -20.35
CA TRP A 195 4.14 5.11 -19.48
C TRP A 195 3.34 6.30 -20.02
N ALA A 196 4.01 7.39 -20.41
CA ALA A 196 3.37 8.55 -21.05
C ALA A 196 2.77 8.20 -22.43
N PHE A 197 3.47 7.38 -23.21
CA PHE A 197 2.99 6.91 -24.50
C PHE A 197 1.74 6.04 -24.38
N GLY A 198 1.62 5.20 -23.36
CA GLY A 198 0.41 4.43 -23.09
C GLY A 198 -0.80 5.30 -22.82
N GLN A 199 -0.64 6.36 -22.03
CA GLN A 199 -1.67 7.36 -21.81
C GLN A 199 -2.06 8.09 -23.11
N LEU A 200 -1.08 8.49 -23.92
CA LEU A 200 -1.31 9.15 -25.19
C LEU A 200 -2.06 8.24 -26.18
N LEU A 201 -1.62 6.99 -26.33
CA LEU A 201 -2.24 6.01 -27.20
C LEU A 201 -3.71 5.77 -26.81
N GLY A 202 -3.98 5.53 -25.52
CA GLY A 202 -5.33 5.36 -25.02
C GLY A 202 -6.22 6.56 -25.31
N SER A 203 -5.70 7.77 -25.10
CA SER A 203 -6.45 9.01 -25.32
C SER A 203 -6.67 9.30 -26.81
N LEU A 204 -5.68 9.03 -27.67
CA LEU A 204 -5.76 9.21 -29.12
C LEU A 204 -6.75 8.26 -29.77
N VAL A 205 -6.86 7.02 -29.28
CA VAL A 205 -7.86 6.07 -29.79
C VAL A 205 -9.23 6.37 -29.19
N ALA A 206 -9.31 6.75 -27.91
CA ALA A 206 -10.58 7.10 -27.28
C ALA A 206 -11.23 8.34 -27.89
N TRP A 207 -10.46 9.32 -28.36
CA TRP A 207 -11.02 10.54 -28.94
C TRP A 207 -11.93 10.27 -30.14
N PRO A 208 -11.49 9.71 -31.28
CA PRO A 208 -12.36 9.44 -32.41
C PRO A 208 -13.36 8.30 -32.15
N VAL A 209 -13.00 7.29 -31.36
CA VAL A 209 -13.88 6.12 -31.12
C VAL A 209 -15.00 6.47 -30.15
N ILE A 210 -14.71 7.11 -29.03
CA ILE A 210 -15.72 7.40 -28.02
C ILE A 210 -16.48 8.68 -28.36
N SER A 211 -15.86 9.70 -28.96
CA SER A 211 -16.60 10.94 -29.31
C SER A 211 -17.60 10.77 -30.45
N ASN A 212 -17.30 9.92 -31.45
CA ASN A 212 -18.21 9.69 -32.59
C ASN A 212 -19.27 8.62 -32.30
N TYR A 213 -19.00 7.69 -31.38
CA TYR A 213 -19.86 6.53 -31.12
C TYR A 213 -20.44 6.49 -29.69
N SER A 214 -20.69 7.66 -29.07
CA SER A 214 -21.37 7.79 -27.76
C SER A 214 -22.50 8.81 -27.79
N CYS A 215 -23.50 8.61 -26.91
CA CYS A 215 -24.55 9.58 -26.65
C CYS A 215 -23.98 10.94 -26.19
N GLN A 216 -24.64 12.04 -26.60
CA GLN A 216 -24.33 13.37 -26.07
C GLN A 216 -24.65 13.46 -24.57
N VAL A 217 -23.91 14.31 -23.85
CA VAL A 217 -23.99 14.46 -22.37
C VAL A 217 -25.41 14.79 -21.87
N THR A 218 -26.25 15.38 -22.73
CA THR A 218 -27.62 15.81 -22.44
C THR A 218 -28.71 14.76 -22.69
N ALA A 219 -28.37 13.57 -23.23
CA ALA A 219 -29.36 12.54 -23.52
C ALA A 219 -29.85 11.85 -22.23
N THR A 220 -31.17 11.87 -21.99
CA THR A 220 -31.80 11.33 -20.76
C THR A 220 -31.94 9.80 -20.75
N THR A 221 -31.91 9.14 -21.90
CA THR A 221 -31.92 7.67 -22.03
C THR A 221 -31.03 7.25 -23.21
N CYS A 222 -30.02 6.43 -22.93
CA CYS A 222 -29.07 5.93 -23.93
C CYS A 222 -29.18 4.40 -23.99
N ALA A 223 -30.18 3.88 -24.71
CA ALA A 223 -30.41 2.43 -24.80
C ALA A 223 -29.31 1.74 -25.62
N ARG A 224 -29.03 0.46 -25.33
CA ARG A 224 -28.03 -0.36 -26.06
C ARG A 224 -28.21 -0.34 -27.60
N LYS A 225 -29.44 -0.17 -28.08
CA LYS A 225 -29.81 -0.11 -29.51
C LYS A 225 -29.78 1.30 -30.12
N ASP A 226 -29.96 2.34 -29.31
CA ASP A 226 -30.00 3.76 -29.73
C ASP A 226 -28.64 4.46 -29.56
N ASN A 227 -27.71 3.81 -28.84
CA ASN A 227 -26.28 4.00 -29.01
C ASN A 227 -25.89 3.59 -30.44
N MET A 228 -25.79 4.52 -31.36
CA MET A 228 -24.88 4.39 -32.51
C MET A 228 -23.44 4.55 -31.98
N ALA A 229 -22.63 3.58 -31.55
CA ALA A 229 -22.66 2.12 -31.51
C ALA A 229 -21.46 1.68 -30.65
N CYS A 230 -21.66 1.11 -29.46
CA CYS A 230 -20.61 0.38 -28.72
C CYS A 230 -19.24 1.09 -28.55
N GLY A 231 -19.16 2.43 -28.49
CA GLY A 231 -17.87 3.16 -28.55
C GLY A 231 -16.87 2.69 -27.48
N TRP A 232 -17.32 2.56 -26.23
CA TRP A 232 -16.46 2.06 -25.16
C TRP A 232 -16.12 0.56 -25.29
N ARG A 233 -16.99 -0.25 -25.91
CA ARG A 233 -16.73 -1.69 -26.16
C ARG A 233 -15.74 -1.89 -27.30
N TYR A 234 -15.88 -1.16 -28.40
CA TYR A 234 -14.89 -1.16 -29.49
C TYR A 234 -13.54 -0.65 -29.01
N PHE A 235 -13.54 0.37 -28.15
CA PHE A 235 -12.33 0.83 -27.49
C PHE A 235 -11.68 -0.28 -26.63
N LEU A 236 -12.46 -1.01 -25.82
CA LEU A 236 -11.95 -2.15 -25.05
C LEU A 236 -11.45 -3.31 -25.93
N ILE A 237 -12.12 -3.61 -27.04
CA ILE A 237 -11.66 -4.65 -28.00
C ILE A 237 -10.35 -4.21 -28.65
N ALA A 238 -10.24 -2.95 -29.08
CA ALA A 238 -9.04 -2.42 -29.71
C ALA A 238 -7.86 -2.42 -28.73
N MET A 239 -8.05 -1.93 -27.50
CA MET A 239 -7.00 -1.90 -26.47
C MET A 239 -6.65 -3.29 -25.94
N GLY A 240 -7.65 -4.14 -25.70
CA GLY A 240 -7.44 -5.54 -25.29
C GLY A 240 -6.74 -6.35 -26.36
N GLY A 241 -7.16 -6.20 -27.63
CA GLY A 241 -6.50 -6.81 -28.79
C GLY A 241 -5.05 -6.35 -28.95
N LEU A 242 -4.77 -5.05 -28.74
CA LEU A 242 -3.41 -4.55 -28.68
C LEU A 242 -2.59 -5.28 -27.60
N MET A 243 -3.12 -5.48 -26.39
CA MET A 243 -2.40 -6.21 -25.34
C MET A 243 -2.14 -7.68 -25.71
N VAL A 244 -3.08 -8.34 -26.40
CA VAL A 244 -2.87 -9.71 -26.92
C VAL A 244 -1.75 -9.74 -27.95
N VAL A 245 -1.68 -8.74 -28.85
CA VAL A 245 -0.58 -8.61 -29.83
C VAL A 245 0.75 -8.38 -29.11
N LEU A 246 0.80 -7.47 -28.13
CA LEU A 246 2.01 -7.22 -27.36
C LEU A 246 2.46 -8.46 -26.59
N TRP A 247 1.53 -9.20 -25.99
CA TRP A 247 1.79 -10.49 -25.36
C TRP A 247 2.35 -11.53 -26.35
N PHE A 248 1.77 -11.63 -27.56
CA PHE A 248 2.27 -12.52 -28.61
C PHE A 248 3.72 -12.18 -28.99
N ILE A 249 4.05 -10.90 -29.09
CA ILE A 249 5.43 -10.45 -29.32
C ILE A 249 6.34 -10.83 -28.14
N ARG A 250 5.90 -10.62 -26.89
CA ARG A 250 6.67 -11.01 -25.69
C ARG A 250 6.99 -12.50 -25.65
N PHE A 251 6.03 -13.35 -26.05
CA PHE A 251 6.15 -14.80 -25.88
C PHE A 251 6.79 -15.52 -27.07
N PHE A 252 6.42 -15.16 -28.30
CA PHE A 252 6.84 -15.88 -29.51
C PHE A 252 7.98 -15.20 -30.26
N VAL A 253 8.04 -13.87 -30.26
CA VAL A 253 9.05 -13.12 -31.06
C VAL A 253 10.33 -12.92 -30.27
N PHE A 254 10.24 -12.64 -28.97
CA PHE A 254 11.40 -12.41 -28.11
C PHE A 254 11.61 -13.56 -27.13
N ARG A 255 12.78 -14.23 -27.21
CA ARG A 255 13.15 -15.29 -26.27
C ARG A 255 13.71 -14.67 -24.99
N LEU A 256 12.84 -14.44 -24.00
CA LEU A 256 13.26 -14.00 -22.67
C LEU A 256 13.96 -15.15 -21.92
N TYR A 257 15.20 -14.91 -21.52
CA TYR A 257 15.92 -15.76 -20.57
C TYR A 257 15.52 -15.41 -19.13
N GLU A 258 15.53 -16.41 -18.25
CA GLU A 258 15.29 -16.18 -16.83
C GLU A 258 16.43 -15.35 -16.22
N SER A 259 16.15 -14.59 -15.17
CA SER A 259 17.18 -13.73 -14.57
C SER A 259 18.36 -14.54 -14.00
N PRO A 260 19.63 -14.19 -14.34
CA PRO A 260 20.81 -14.79 -13.73
C PRO A 260 20.85 -14.62 -12.22
N LYS A 261 20.39 -13.47 -11.71
CA LYS A 261 20.39 -13.17 -10.28
C LYS A 261 19.28 -13.90 -9.54
N TYR A 262 18.13 -14.13 -10.17
CA TYR A 262 17.09 -15.01 -9.65
C TYR A 262 17.61 -16.46 -9.53
N LEU A 263 18.26 -16.98 -10.57
CA LEU A 263 18.83 -18.34 -10.58
C LEU A 263 19.93 -18.50 -9.50
N MET A 264 20.82 -17.52 -9.37
CA MET A 264 21.82 -17.46 -8.30
C MET A 264 21.17 -17.44 -6.91
N GLY A 265 20.10 -16.66 -6.70
CA GLY A 265 19.34 -16.63 -5.45
C GLY A 265 18.68 -17.95 -5.09
N ARG A 266 18.47 -18.84 -6.06
CA ARG A 266 17.97 -20.22 -5.89
C ARG A 266 19.09 -21.27 -5.80
N GLY A 267 20.36 -20.86 -5.79
CA GLY A 267 21.52 -21.76 -5.77
C GLY A 267 21.80 -22.46 -7.11
N ARG A 268 21.14 -22.04 -8.21
CA ARG A 268 21.30 -22.61 -9.55
C ARG A 268 22.40 -21.86 -10.32
N PHE A 269 23.65 -22.04 -9.89
CA PHE A 269 24.79 -21.29 -10.43
C PHE A 269 25.11 -21.63 -11.89
N ALA A 270 25.05 -22.92 -12.26
CA ALA A 270 25.24 -23.37 -13.65
C ALA A 270 24.26 -22.71 -14.62
N ASP A 271 22.96 -22.76 -14.31
CA ASP A 271 21.93 -22.12 -15.14
C ASP A 271 22.12 -20.60 -15.24
N ALA A 272 22.59 -19.95 -14.17
CA ALA A 272 22.84 -18.50 -14.17
C ALA A 272 23.97 -18.14 -15.15
N VAL A 273 25.05 -18.91 -15.15
CA VAL A 273 26.19 -18.74 -16.08
C VAL A 273 25.76 -19.05 -17.51
N ASP A 274 24.99 -20.11 -17.74
CA ASP A 274 24.44 -20.46 -19.06
C ASP A 274 23.59 -19.32 -19.65
N VAL A 275 22.77 -18.65 -18.83
CA VAL A 275 22.00 -17.49 -19.28
C VAL A 275 22.92 -16.34 -19.69
N VAL A 276 23.96 -16.04 -18.91
CA VAL A 276 24.90 -14.95 -19.24
C VAL A 276 25.62 -15.26 -20.55
N HIS A 277 26.08 -16.50 -20.76
CA HIS A 277 26.66 -16.95 -22.03
C HIS A 277 25.68 -16.89 -23.19
N ALA A 278 24.41 -17.26 -22.97
CA ALA A 278 23.37 -17.17 -24.00
C ALA A 278 23.08 -15.72 -24.40
N VAL A 279 23.08 -14.79 -23.45
CA VAL A 279 22.94 -13.34 -23.70
C VAL A 279 24.16 -12.80 -24.43
N ALA A 280 25.37 -13.21 -24.04
CA ALA A 280 26.61 -12.85 -24.72
C ALA A 280 26.58 -13.32 -26.19
N LYS A 281 26.20 -14.58 -26.43
CA LYS A 281 26.04 -15.15 -27.77
C LYS A 281 25.00 -14.41 -28.61
N TYR A 282 23.86 -14.03 -28.01
CA TYR A 282 22.83 -13.23 -28.69
C TYR A 282 23.36 -11.87 -29.13
N ASN A 283 24.26 -11.29 -28.34
CA ASN A 283 24.92 -10.02 -28.62
C ASN A 283 26.16 -10.14 -29.51
N GLY A 284 26.56 -11.35 -29.91
CA GLY A 284 27.77 -11.59 -30.69
C GLY A 284 29.06 -11.37 -29.90
N LYS A 285 29.01 -11.49 -28.58
CA LYS A 285 30.15 -11.34 -27.66
C LYS A 285 30.43 -12.65 -26.91
N SER A 286 31.63 -12.79 -26.37
CA SER A 286 31.99 -13.84 -25.41
C SER A 286 32.17 -13.21 -24.03
N VAL A 287 31.82 -13.96 -22.98
CA VAL A 287 32.10 -13.58 -21.59
C VAL A 287 33.00 -14.64 -20.98
N SER A 288 33.86 -14.26 -20.05
CA SER A 288 34.83 -15.16 -19.44
C SER A 288 34.32 -15.87 -18.17
N LEU A 289 33.11 -15.54 -17.69
CA LEU A 289 32.54 -16.06 -16.46
C LEU A 289 32.36 -17.59 -16.49
N THR A 290 32.94 -18.28 -15.51
CA THR A 290 32.76 -19.73 -15.33
C THR A 290 31.85 -20.07 -14.13
N THR A 291 31.32 -21.30 -14.11
CA THR A 291 30.50 -21.80 -13.00
C THR A 291 31.31 -21.89 -11.70
N GLU A 292 32.56 -22.33 -11.80
CA GLU A 292 33.48 -22.47 -10.68
C GLU A 292 33.83 -21.12 -10.04
N GLU A 293 34.04 -20.07 -10.84
CA GLU A 293 34.24 -18.70 -10.35
C GLU A 293 33.03 -18.17 -9.57
N LEU A 294 31.80 -18.44 -10.03
CA LEU A 294 30.58 -18.00 -9.35
C LEU A 294 30.28 -18.81 -8.08
N GLU A 295 30.67 -20.09 -8.04
CA GLU A 295 30.52 -20.95 -6.86
C GLU A 295 31.50 -20.57 -5.75
N THR A 296 32.75 -20.31 -6.11
CA THR A 296 33.85 -19.98 -5.19
C THR A 296 33.88 -18.51 -4.73
N ALA A 297 33.19 -17.61 -5.44
CA ALA A 297 33.10 -16.21 -5.07
C ALA A 297 32.55 -16.01 -3.63
N GLY A 298 33.33 -15.32 -2.79
CA GLY A 298 33.01 -15.06 -1.38
C GLY A 298 33.44 -16.13 -0.38
N ILE A 299 34.09 -17.23 -0.82
CA ILE A 299 34.56 -18.33 0.06
C ILE A 299 36.03 -18.15 0.49
N SER A 300 36.74 -17.10 0.03
CA SER A 300 38.11 -16.83 0.46
C SER A 300 38.17 -16.12 1.82
N GLY A 301 38.42 -16.89 2.89
CA GLY A 301 38.85 -16.40 4.20
C GLY A 301 38.19 -17.10 5.39
N ASN A 302 38.93 -18.02 6.05
CA ASN A 302 38.67 -18.59 7.39
C ASN A 302 37.36 -19.40 7.63
N HIS A 303 36.61 -19.79 6.60
CA HIS A 303 35.45 -20.71 6.75
C HIS A 303 35.59 -22.02 5.94
N ALA A 304 36.83 -22.40 5.58
CA ALA A 304 37.11 -23.64 4.87
C ALA A 304 36.86 -24.92 5.71
N ASP A 305 36.75 -24.82 7.04
CA ASP A 305 36.61 -26.01 7.90
C ASP A 305 35.17 -26.52 8.07
N THR A 306 34.15 -25.76 7.64
CA THR A 306 32.73 -26.19 7.73
C THR A 306 32.17 -26.75 6.42
N ALA A 307 32.90 -26.68 5.31
CA ALA A 307 32.42 -27.13 4.00
C ALA A 307 32.76 -28.59 3.65
N LYS A 308 33.52 -29.31 4.49
CA LYS A 308 33.86 -30.74 4.27
C LYS A 308 32.86 -31.74 4.88
N GLY A 309 31.70 -31.29 5.34
CA GLY A 309 30.75 -32.11 6.08
C GLY A 309 29.52 -32.62 5.31
N ILE A 310 29.40 -32.41 4.00
CA ILE A 310 28.21 -32.82 3.25
C ILE A 310 28.65 -33.73 2.09
N GLU A 311 28.91 -35.00 2.43
CA GLU A 311 28.77 -36.09 1.47
C GLU A 311 27.27 -36.32 1.24
N GLU A 312 26.79 -36.01 0.03
CA GLU A 312 25.43 -36.35 -0.40
C GLU A 312 25.33 -37.87 -0.65
N GLY A 313 24.74 -38.60 0.30
CA GLY A 313 24.09 -39.87 0.02
C GLY A 313 22.68 -39.63 -0.56
N PRO A 314 22.17 -40.48 -1.47
CA PRO A 314 20.89 -40.26 -2.13
C PRO A 314 19.74 -40.39 -1.12
N GLN A 315 19.18 -39.26 -0.67
CA GLN A 315 17.96 -39.24 0.14
C GLN A 315 16.74 -39.39 -0.77
N GLU A 316 15.96 -40.45 -0.56
CA GLU A 316 14.68 -40.68 -1.22
C GLU A 316 13.75 -39.46 -1.05
N LEU A 317 13.33 -38.90 -2.18
CA LEU A 317 12.39 -37.79 -2.25
C LEU A 317 10.96 -38.29 -2.02
N ASP A 318 10.39 -37.96 -0.86
CA ASP A 318 8.97 -38.17 -0.56
C ASP A 318 8.10 -37.30 -1.51
N THR A 319 7.38 -37.96 -2.42
CA THR A 319 6.60 -37.36 -3.52
C THR A 319 5.16 -37.00 -3.13
N THR A 320 4.80 -37.09 -1.85
CA THR A 320 3.42 -36.87 -1.40
C THR A 320 2.97 -35.42 -1.62
N ALA A 321 1.74 -35.21 -2.11
CA ALA A 321 1.16 -33.89 -2.40
C ALA A 321 1.20 -32.91 -1.21
N ARG A 322 1.17 -33.44 0.03
CA ARG A 322 1.30 -32.68 1.28
C ARG A 322 2.72 -32.16 1.52
N ALA A 323 3.74 -32.92 1.13
CA ALA A 323 5.14 -32.49 1.17
C ALA A 323 5.45 -31.47 0.06
N ALA A 324 4.84 -31.62 -1.11
CA ALA A 324 4.91 -30.62 -2.18
C ALA A 324 4.23 -29.29 -1.79
N LEU A 325 3.07 -29.36 -1.10
CA LEU A 325 2.39 -28.19 -0.56
C LEU A 325 3.22 -27.54 0.56
N LYS A 326 3.79 -28.33 1.48
CA LYS A 326 4.65 -27.84 2.55
C LYS A 326 5.92 -27.16 2.02
N ARG A 327 6.57 -27.70 0.98
CA ARG A 327 7.70 -27.02 0.29
C ARG A 327 7.26 -25.74 -0.42
N LYS A 328 6.06 -25.69 -1.01
CA LYS A 328 5.50 -24.44 -1.57
C LYS A 328 5.19 -23.40 -0.48
N PHE A 329 4.79 -23.82 0.72
CA PHE A 329 4.55 -22.93 1.86
C PHE A 329 5.84 -22.51 2.59
N GLU A 330 6.87 -23.37 2.65
CA GLU A 330 8.22 -23.01 3.14
C GLU A 330 8.91 -21.99 2.22
N GLN A 331 8.50 -21.90 0.95
CA GLN A 331 8.89 -20.83 0.02
C GLN A 331 8.18 -19.49 0.29
N PHE A 332 7.11 -19.45 1.10
CA PHE A 332 6.49 -18.22 1.61
C PHE A 332 7.15 -17.74 2.91
N ASN A 333 8.49 -17.78 2.97
CA ASN A 333 9.19 -17.33 4.17
C ASN A 333 9.29 -15.80 4.19
N GLY A 334 8.89 -15.18 5.31
CA GLY A 334 8.90 -13.73 5.50
C GLY A 334 10.29 -13.06 5.52
N ASP A 335 11.34 -13.81 5.18
CA ASP A 335 12.73 -13.36 5.14
C ASP A 335 12.95 -12.25 4.11
N HIS A 336 12.27 -12.31 2.95
CA HIS A 336 12.30 -11.27 1.92
C HIS A 336 11.73 -9.93 2.41
N VAL A 337 10.73 -9.95 3.30
CA VAL A 337 10.18 -8.72 3.91
C VAL A 337 11.07 -8.27 5.08
N ARG A 338 11.62 -9.21 5.84
CA ARG A 338 12.50 -8.93 6.98
C ARG A 338 13.81 -8.26 6.55
N SER A 339 14.36 -8.64 5.41
CA SER A 339 15.60 -8.06 4.87
C SER A 339 15.44 -6.57 4.53
N LEU A 340 14.27 -6.13 4.03
CA LEU A 340 13.97 -4.73 3.73
C LEU A 340 14.06 -3.82 4.96
N PHE A 341 13.87 -4.38 6.16
CA PHE A 341 13.96 -3.68 7.44
C PHE A 341 15.16 -4.13 8.29
N ALA A 342 16.14 -4.83 7.69
CA ALA A 342 17.27 -5.39 8.43
C ALA A 342 18.23 -4.32 8.98
N THR A 343 18.56 -3.31 8.16
CA THR A 343 19.41 -2.20 8.58
C THR A 343 18.62 -0.92 8.76
N ARG A 344 19.13 -0.02 9.62
CA ARG A 344 18.47 1.25 9.93
C ARG A 344 18.28 2.11 8.68
N THR A 345 19.25 2.13 7.78
CA THR A 345 19.19 2.92 6.55
C THR A 345 18.17 2.32 5.57
N MET A 346 18.17 1.00 5.38
CA MET A 346 17.18 0.32 4.53
C MET A 346 15.75 0.46 5.07
N ALA A 347 15.57 0.34 6.39
CA ALA A 347 14.26 0.49 7.02
C ALA A 347 13.69 1.91 6.84
N ILE A 348 14.53 2.95 6.96
CA ILE A 348 14.13 4.35 6.74
C ILE A 348 13.76 4.55 5.27
N SER A 349 14.62 4.15 4.35
CA SER A 349 14.39 4.31 2.92
C SER A 349 13.14 3.58 2.45
N THR A 350 12.97 2.32 2.88
CA THR A 350 11.78 1.53 2.61
C THR A 350 10.51 2.20 3.15
N SER A 351 10.55 2.69 4.40
CA SER A 351 9.40 3.35 5.02
C SER A 351 9.03 4.67 4.33
N LEU A 352 10.03 5.46 3.93
CA LEU A 352 9.82 6.74 3.24
C LEU A 352 9.26 6.53 1.83
N VAL A 353 9.80 5.56 1.07
CA VAL A 353 9.27 5.23 -0.27
C VAL A 353 7.85 4.70 -0.17
N ILE A 354 7.55 3.82 0.79
CA ILE A 354 6.17 3.37 1.06
C ILE A 354 5.26 4.56 1.38
N ALA A 355 5.72 5.52 2.21
CA ALA A 355 4.95 6.71 2.55
C ALA A 355 4.69 7.60 1.32
N ILE A 356 5.70 7.83 0.47
CA ILE A 356 5.56 8.61 -0.77
C ILE A 356 4.51 7.96 -1.68
N TRP A 357 4.62 6.65 -1.91
CA TRP A 357 3.67 5.88 -2.71
C TRP A 357 2.24 5.91 -2.14
N ALA A 358 2.09 5.81 -0.82
CA ALA A 358 0.80 5.90 -0.13
C ALA A 358 0.17 7.29 -0.26
N LEU A 359 0.95 8.35 -0.02
CA LEU A 359 0.49 9.74 -0.11
C LEU A 359 0.03 10.08 -1.54
N ILE A 360 0.85 9.76 -2.54
CA ILE A 360 0.50 9.95 -3.96
C ILE A 360 -0.71 9.08 -4.33
N GLY A 361 -0.78 7.86 -3.80
CA GLY A 361 -1.87 6.91 -4.03
C GLY A 361 -3.23 7.43 -3.58
N LEU A 362 -3.29 8.16 -2.47
CA LEU A 362 -4.52 8.85 -2.04
C LEU A 362 -4.74 10.16 -2.80
N ALA A 363 -3.70 10.96 -2.99
CA ALA A 363 -3.83 12.31 -3.57
C ALA A 363 -4.35 12.27 -5.00
N PHE A 364 -3.73 11.47 -5.87
CA PHE A 364 -4.07 11.44 -7.29
C PHE A 364 -5.55 11.09 -7.56
N PRO A 365 -6.12 10.00 -7.02
CA PRO A 365 -7.52 9.67 -7.29
C PRO A 365 -8.50 10.61 -6.57
N LEU A 366 -8.11 11.19 -5.43
CA LEU A 366 -8.93 12.15 -4.69
C LEU A 366 -9.16 13.44 -5.48
N TYR A 367 -8.12 13.98 -6.13
CA TYR A 367 -8.28 15.11 -7.04
C TYR A 367 -9.22 14.78 -8.20
N ASN A 368 -8.93 13.68 -8.92
CA ASN A 368 -9.67 13.29 -10.11
C ASN A 368 -11.15 12.97 -9.81
N SER A 369 -11.49 12.54 -8.59
CA SER A 369 -12.87 12.20 -8.22
C SER A 369 -13.72 13.42 -7.83
N PHE A 370 -13.10 14.51 -7.38
CA PHE A 370 -13.83 15.65 -6.79
C PHE A 370 -13.72 16.95 -7.61
N VAL A 371 -12.74 17.08 -8.51
CA VAL A 371 -12.49 18.32 -9.28
C VAL A 371 -13.71 18.83 -10.04
N THR A 372 -14.46 17.93 -10.69
CA THR A 372 -15.66 18.29 -11.45
C THR A 372 -16.78 18.81 -10.55
N TYR A 373 -17.01 18.17 -9.41
CA TYR A 373 -18.04 18.56 -8.44
C TYR A 373 -17.73 19.92 -7.81
N PHE A 374 -16.48 20.15 -7.41
CA PHE A 374 -16.06 21.40 -6.80
C PHE A 374 -16.22 22.61 -7.73
N LEU A 375 -15.87 22.45 -9.01
CA LEU A 375 -16.04 23.51 -10.01
C LEU A 375 -17.53 23.81 -10.24
N ALA A 376 -18.38 22.78 -10.31
CA ALA A 376 -19.82 22.94 -10.43
C ALA A 376 -20.43 23.71 -9.24
N THR A 377 -20.03 23.39 -8.00
CA THR A 377 -20.51 24.09 -6.78
C THR A 377 -20.12 25.58 -6.76
N ARG A 378 -19.07 25.98 -7.48
CA ARG A 378 -18.66 27.39 -7.62
C ARG A 378 -19.39 28.16 -8.72
N GLY A 379 -20.44 27.57 -9.30
CA GLY A 379 -21.21 28.15 -10.40
C GLY A 379 -20.43 28.19 -11.72
N ALA A 380 -19.37 27.39 -11.86
CA ALA A 380 -18.65 27.25 -13.11
C ALA A 380 -19.42 26.26 -14.01
N ASP A 381 -20.44 26.75 -14.70
CA ASP A 381 -20.96 26.10 -15.90
C ASP A 381 -20.27 26.75 -17.11
N PHE A 382 -19.29 26.05 -17.67
CA PHE A 382 -18.50 26.58 -18.78
C PHE A 382 -19.29 26.61 -20.10
N GLY A 383 -20.47 26.00 -20.16
CA GLY A 383 -21.35 25.98 -21.35
C GLY A 383 -20.76 25.30 -22.59
N ASP A 384 -19.54 24.76 -22.50
CA ASP A 384 -18.77 24.14 -23.58
C ASP A 384 -18.59 22.61 -23.37
N GLY A 385 -19.33 22.02 -22.42
CA GLY A 385 -19.23 20.61 -22.05
C GLY A 385 -19.73 19.66 -23.13
N SER A 386 -18.90 19.37 -24.14
CA SER A 386 -19.16 18.31 -25.13
C SER A 386 -18.24 17.10 -24.91
N VAL A 387 -18.73 15.92 -25.30
CA VAL A 387 -17.94 14.68 -25.29
C VAL A 387 -16.63 14.87 -26.05
N TYR A 388 -16.69 15.56 -27.20
CA TYR A 388 -15.52 15.91 -28.01
C TYR A 388 -14.48 16.74 -27.24
N ILE A 389 -14.91 17.78 -26.52
CA ILE A 389 -14.00 18.65 -25.75
C ILE A 389 -13.32 17.89 -24.61
N THR A 390 -14.04 17.00 -23.92
CA THR A 390 -13.46 16.17 -22.85
C THR A 390 -12.32 15.29 -23.37
N TYR A 391 -12.55 14.53 -24.45
CA TYR A 391 -11.51 13.65 -25.00
C TYR A 391 -10.39 14.42 -25.72
N ARG A 392 -10.71 15.53 -26.40
CA ARG A 392 -9.69 16.44 -26.96
C ARG A 392 -8.76 16.96 -25.87
N ASN A 393 -9.33 17.46 -24.77
CA ASN A 393 -8.55 17.97 -23.63
C ASN A 393 -7.68 16.85 -23.04
N GLN A 394 -8.20 15.63 -22.92
CA GLN A 394 -7.44 14.47 -22.46
C GLN A 394 -6.25 14.14 -23.38
N VAL A 395 -6.41 14.26 -24.71
CA VAL A 395 -5.30 14.13 -25.67
C VAL A 395 -4.26 15.22 -25.44
N ILE A 396 -4.67 16.48 -25.29
CA ILE A 396 -3.76 17.61 -25.02
C ILE A 396 -2.92 17.34 -23.76
N LEU A 397 -3.57 16.92 -22.66
CA LEU A 397 -2.89 16.57 -21.41
C LEU A 397 -1.88 15.43 -21.60
N SER A 398 -2.23 14.44 -22.42
CA SER A 398 -1.39 13.27 -22.69
C SER A 398 -0.19 13.61 -23.58
N VAL A 399 -0.36 14.49 -24.57
CA VAL A 399 0.74 14.99 -25.41
C VAL A 399 1.76 15.74 -24.56
N ILE A 400 1.31 16.57 -23.62
CA ILE A 400 2.18 17.34 -22.73
C ILE A 400 2.90 16.44 -21.71
N GLY A 401 2.34 15.28 -21.38
CA GLY A 401 2.98 14.28 -20.53
C GLY A 401 4.27 13.70 -21.13
N VAL A 402 4.34 13.56 -22.46
CA VAL A 402 5.50 12.94 -23.15
C VAL A 402 6.79 13.76 -22.99
N PRO A 403 6.82 15.08 -23.27
CA PRO A 403 7.97 15.92 -22.94
C PRO A 403 8.33 15.90 -21.45
N GLY A 404 7.34 15.78 -20.56
CA GLY A 404 7.58 15.64 -19.11
C GLY A 404 8.41 14.39 -18.79
N ALA A 405 8.05 13.23 -19.32
CA ALA A 405 8.82 12.00 -19.11
C ALA A 405 10.28 12.11 -19.61
N LEU A 406 10.50 12.72 -20.78
CA LEU A 406 11.83 12.97 -21.35
C LEU A 406 12.68 13.89 -20.45
N LEU A 407 12.09 14.99 -19.99
CA LEU A 407 12.76 15.92 -19.09
C LEU A 407 13.06 15.31 -17.73
N GLY A 408 12.25 14.35 -17.25
CA GLY A 408 12.57 13.59 -16.04
C GLY A 408 13.82 12.75 -16.19
N GLY A 409 14.01 12.10 -17.34
CA GLY A 409 15.24 11.38 -17.67
C GLY A 409 16.47 12.30 -17.62
N TRP A 410 16.39 13.45 -18.26
CA TRP A 410 17.47 14.45 -18.25
C TRP A 410 17.71 15.09 -16.88
N ALA A 411 16.65 15.48 -16.16
CA ALA A 411 16.74 16.18 -14.88
C ALA A 411 17.40 15.32 -13.78
N VAL A 412 17.23 14.00 -13.85
CA VAL A 412 17.89 13.04 -12.96
C VAL A 412 19.41 13.03 -13.12
N GLU A 413 19.92 13.31 -14.32
CA GLU A 413 21.36 13.36 -14.59
C GLU A 413 22.01 14.69 -14.19
N VAL A 414 21.21 15.73 -13.92
CA VAL A 414 21.74 17.05 -13.54
C VAL A 414 22.48 16.95 -12.19
N PRO A 415 23.77 17.35 -12.12
CA PRO A 415 24.61 17.16 -10.93
C PRO A 415 24.02 17.74 -9.63
N PHE A 416 23.33 18.88 -9.70
CA PHE A 416 22.80 19.55 -8.51
C PHE A 416 21.42 19.04 -8.06
N LEU A 417 20.59 18.54 -8.98
CA LEU A 417 19.24 18.07 -8.68
C LEU A 417 19.18 16.59 -8.31
N GLY A 418 19.88 15.76 -9.10
CA GLY A 418 19.86 14.30 -8.97
C GLY A 418 18.44 13.71 -8.93
N ARG A 419 18.32 12.46 -8.44
CA ARG A 419 17.02 11.77 -8.37
C ARG A 419 16.14 12.32 -7.26
N ARG A 420 16.73 12.62 -6.10
CA ARG A 420 16.00 13.08 -4.90
C ARG A 420 15.45 14.49 -5.08
N GLY A 421 16.27 15.42 -5.57
CA GLY A 421 15.85 16.80 -5.80
C GLY A 421 14.80 16.89 -6.91
N THR A 422 14.99 16.16 -8.01
CA THR A 422 14.02 16.11 -9.11
C THR A 422 12.66 15.57 -8.64
N LEU A 423 12.65 14.46 -7.89
CA LEU A 423 11.40 13.90 -7.34
C LEU A 423 10.71 14.90 -6.41
N SER A 424 11.44 15.51 -5.47
CA SER A 424 10.86 16.48 -4.53
C SER A 424 10.24 17.68 -5.25
N ILE A 425 11.01 18.35 -6.12
CA ILE A 425 10.58 19.58 -6.79
C ILE A 425 9.35 19.31 -7.65
N THR A 426 9.37 18.24 -8.43
CA THR A 426 8.27 17.92 -9.36
C THR A 426 7.01 17.48 -8.61
N THR A 427 7.14 16.75 -7.49
CA THR A 427 5.99 16.40 -6.63
C THR A 427 5.37 17.64 -5.98
N ILE A 428 6.18 18.58 -5.47
CA ILE A 428 5.70 19.84 -4.88
C ILE A 428 5.00 20.69 -5.94
N LEU A 429 5.62 20.85 -7.12
CA LEU A 429 5.03 21.58 -8.23
C LEU A 429 3.70 20.96 -8.69
N THR A 430 3.62 19.63 -8.72
CA THR A 430 2.36 18.91 -8.99
C THR A 430 1.26 19.35 -8.01
N GLY A 431 1.54 19.38 -6.71
CA GLY A 431 0.60 19.87 -5.70
C GLY A 431 0.21 21.34 -5.85
N ILE A 432 1.17 22.21 -6.23
CA ILE A 432 0.92 23.63 -6.50
C ILE A 432 0.00 23.80 -7.71
N PHE A 433 0.23 23.09 -8.82
CA PHE A 433 -0.63 23.15 -9.99
C PHE A 433 -2.04 22.61 -9.71
N LEU A 434 -2.16 21.57 -8.87
CA LEU A 434 -3.46 21.10 -8.40
C LEU A 434 -4.20 22.17 -7.60
N PHE A 435 -3.53 22.90 -6.70
CA PHE A 435 -4.14 24.04 -6.02
C PHE A 435 -4.49 25.17 -6.99
N ALA A 436 -3.62 25.49 -7.93
CA ALA A 436 -3.89 26.53 -8.94
C ALA A 436 -5.12 26.18 -9.79
N SER A 437 -5.34 24.90 -10.11
CA SER A 437 -6.53 24.45 -10.85
C SER A 437 -7.85 24.80 -10.14
N THR A 438 -7.85 24.93 -8.81
CA THR A 438 -9.04 25.34 -8.03
C THR A 438 -9.44 26.80 -8.24
N THR A 439 -8.55 27.60 -8.82
CA THR A 439 -8.79 29.02 -9.14
C THR A 439 -9.37 29.22 -10.54
N ALA A 440 -9.47 28.16 -11.35
CA ALA A 440 -9.95 28.25 -12.72
C ALA A 440 -11.39 28.75 -12.79
N ARG A 441 -11.62 29.77 -13.63
CA ARG A 441 -12.94 30.34 -13.93
C ARG A 441 -13.37 30.14 -15.39
N SER A 442 -12.53 29.52 -16.21
CA SER A 442 -12.84 29.14 -17.59
C SER A 442 -12.28 27.76 -17.92
N SER A 443 -12.89 27.08 -18.90
CA SER A 443 -12.46 25.78 -19.41
C SER A 443 -11.00 25.80 -19.91
N ASN A 444 -10.59 26.87 -20.61
CA ASN A 444 -9.21 27.05 -21.06
C ASN A 444 -8.22 27.28 -19.92
N ALA A 445 -8.61 28.03 -18.87
CA ALA A 445 -7.75 28.22 -17.70
C ALA A 445 -7.58 26.90 -16.93
N LEU A 446 -8.65 26.11 -16.78
CA LEU A 446 -8.59 24.79 -16.18
C LEU A 446 -7.69 23.84 -16.97
N LEU A 447 -7.83 23.84 -18.30
CA LEU A 447 -6.96 23.09 -19.19
C LEU A 447 -5.49 23.50 -19.00
N GLY A 448 -5.18 24.79 -18.97
CA GLY A 448 -3.82 25.30 -18.73
C GLY A 448 -3.21 24.82 -17.42
N TRP A 449 -3.96 24.85 -16.31
CA TRP A 449 -3.50 24.32 -15.03
C TRP A 449 -3.30 22.80 -15.06
N ASN A 450 -4.23 22.08 -15.71
CA ASN A 450 -4.12 20.64 -15.89
C ASN A 450 -2.93 20.25 -16.78
N CYS A 451 -2.56 21.08 -17.75
CA CYS A 451 -1.34 20.89 -18.56
C CYS A 451 -0.08 20.98 -17.68
N GLY A 452 0.02 21.98 -16.81
CA GLY A 452 1.13 22.11 -15.86
C GLY A 452 1.20 20.94 -14.88
N TYR A 453 0.04 20.50 -14.38
CA TYR A 453 -0.08 19.29 -13.57
C TYR A 453 0.36 18.02 -14.34
N SER A 454 -0.12 17.81 -15.57
CA SER A 454 0.22 16.64 -16.39
C SER A 454 1.72 16.57 -16.66
N PHE A 455 2.32 17.72 -17.02
CA PHE A 455 3.75 17.83 -17.26
C PHE A 455 4.58 17.47 -16.02
N THR A 456 4.28 18.08 -14.87
CA THR A 456 5.04 17.87 -13.63
C THR A 456 4.82 16.49 -13.02
N SER A 457 3.61 15.95 -13.11
CA SER A 457 3.30 14.60 -12.62
C SER A 457 3.96 13.50 -13.46
N ASN A 458 4.09 13.67 -14.78
CA ASN A 458 4.83 12.72 -15.61
C ASN A 458 6.33 12.68 -15.26
N ILE A 459 6.93 13.85 -14.98
CA ILE A 459 8.32 13.89 -14.46
C ILE A 459 8.41 13.15 -13.13
N MET A 460 7.52 13.47 -12.18
CA MET A 460 7.47 12.86 -10.85
C MET A 460 7.36 11.34 -10.93
N TYR A 461 6.39 10.81 -11.69
CA TYR A 461 6.19 9.37 -11.83
C TYR A 461 7.40 8.71 -12.48
N GLY A 462 7.98 9.30 -13.52
CA GLY A 462 9.17 8.74 -14.16
C GLY A 462 10.35 8.56 -13.21
N VAL A 463 10.63 9.57 -12.37
CA VAL A 463 11.69 9.47 -11.36
C VAL A 463 11.34 8.51 -10.23
N LEU A 464 10.09 8.52 -9.76
CA LEU A 464 9.63 7.65 -8.67
C LEU A 464 9.71 6.17 -9.06
N TYR A 465 9.26 5.84 -10.27
CA TYR A 465 9.29 4.47 -10.79
C TYR A 465 10.71 3.95 -11.03
N ALA A 466 11.66 4.82 -11.39
CA ALA A 466 13.08 4.43 -11.50
C ALA A 466 13.75 4.29 -10.13
N MET A 467 13.49 5.22 -9.21
CA MET A 467 14.10 5.22 -7.87
C MET A 467 13.65 4.03 -7.01
N THR A 468 12.39 3.62 -7.13
CA THR A 468 11.80 2.57 -6.27
C THR A 468 12.55 1.23 -6.35
N PRO A 469 12.74 0.60 -7.53
CA PRO A 469 13.46 -0.67 -7.64
C PRO A 469 14.97 -0.54 -7.40
N GLU A 470 15.57 0.63 -7.65
CA GLU A 470 16.99 0.87 -7.40
C GLU A 470 17.31 0.96 -5.90
N LEU A 471 16.34 1.39 -5.09
CA LEU A 471 16.50 1.47 -3.65
C LEU A 471 16.63 0.09 -2.99
N PHE A 472 16.07 -0.96 -3.61
CA PHE A 472 15.99 -2.28 -3.01
C PHE A 472 17.12 -3.21 -3.48
N PRO A 473 17.67 -4.05 -2.57
CA PRO A 473 18.70 -5.02 -2.91
C PRO A 473 18.14 -6.02 -3.93
N THR A 474 19.00 -6.51 -4.82
CA THR A 474 18.57 -7.34 -5.95
C THR A 474 17.77 -8.58 -5.53
N LYS A 475 18.12 -9.19 -4.39
CA LYS A 475 17.45 -10.39 -3.85
C LYS A 475 15.96 -10.15 -3.54
N ASP A 476 15.62 -8.95 -3.07
CA ASP A 476 14.31 -8.62 -2.50
C ASP A 476 13.62 -7.47 -3.25
N ARG A 477 14.13 -7.13 -4.44
CA ARG A 477 13.68 -5.98 -5.23
C ARG A 477 12.22 -6.10 -5.68
N GLY A 478 11.81 -7.29 -6.11
CA GLY A 478 10.42 -7.56 -6.52
C GLY A 478 9.46 -7.34 -5.35
N THR A 479 9.77 -7.95 -4.21
CA THR A 479 9.05 -7.78 -2.95
C THR A 479 9.00 -6.32 -2.47
N GLY A 480 10.12 -5.59 -2.47
CA GLY A 480 10.16 -4.19 -2.07
C GLY A 480 9.30 -3.27 -2.95
N ASN A 481 9.40 -3.43 -4.27
CA ASN A 481 8.58 -2.69 -5.22
C ASN A 481 7.08 -3.07 -5.10
N GLY A 482 6.79 -4.36 -4.88
CA GLY A 482 5.44 -4.87 -4.62
C GLY A 482 4.79 -4.26 -3.38
N ILE A 483 5.53 -4.14 -2.27
CA ILE A 483 5.04 -3.52 -1.03
C ILE A 483 4.78 -2.02 -1.24
N ALA A 484 5.68 -1.31 -1.91
CA ALA A 484 5.51 0.11 -2.22
C ALA A 484 4.27 0.34 -3.11
N ALA A 485 4.12 -0.45 -4.18
CA ALA A 485 2.94 -0.42 -5.05
C ALA A 485 1.66 -0.80 -4.28
N THR A 486 1.71 -1.78 -3.39
CA THR A 486 0.58 -2.17 -2.53
C THR A 486 0.10 -0.99 -1.68
N ALA A 487 1.03 -0.25 -1.05
CA ALA A 487 0.69 0.91 -0.25
C ALA A 487 -0.01 2.00 -1.08
N ASN A 488 0.45 2.24 -2.31
CA ASN A 488 -0.22 3.11 -3.26
C ASN A 488 -1.67 2.65 -3.53
N ARG A 489 -1.88 1.35 -3.77
CA ARG A 489 -3.22 0.82 -4.08
C ARG A 489 -4.16 0.84 -2.87
N ILE A 490 -3.69 0.56 -1.65
CA ILE A 490 -4.50 0.65 -0.42
C ILE A 490 -5.03 2.08 -0.23
N PHE A 491 -4.15 3.07 -0.35
CA PHE A 491 -4.51 4.48 -0.22
C PHE A 491 -5.36 4.95 -1.41
N GLY A 492 -5.12 4.41 -2.60
CA GLY A 492 -5.94 4.64 -3.80
C GLY A 492 -7.37 4.13 -3.69
N ILE A 493 -7.62 3.02 -2.99
CA ILE A 493 -8.97 2.50 -2.70
C ILE A 493 -9.77 3.45 -1.80
N MET A 494 -9.09 4.21 -0.93
CA MET A 494 -9.79 5.12 -0.02
C MET A 494 -10.50 6.25 -0.76
N ALA A 495 -9.95 6.74 -1.87
CA ALA A 495 -10.54 7.84 -2.64
C ALA A 495 -11.94 7.55 -3.22
N PRO A 496 -12.20 6.45 -3.95
CA PRO A 496 -13.55 6.12 -4.40
C PRO A 496 -14.50 5.79 -3.25
N ILE A 497 -14.00 5.24 -2.12
CA ILE A 497 -14.81 5.07 -0.90
C ILE A 497 -15.23 6.43 -0.35
N ILE A 498 -14.29 7.38 -0.24
CA ILE A 498 -14.60 8.75 0.18
C ILE A 498 -15.61 9.38 -0.79
N ALA A 499 -15.44 9.21 -2.10
CA ALA A 499 -16.41 9.72 -3.09
C ALA A 499 -17.80 9.08 -3.01
N LEU A 500 -17.92 7.84 -2.51
CA LEU A 500 -19.20 7.15 -2.34
C LEU A 500 -19.99 7.63 -1.10
N TYR A 501 -19.30 8.08 -0.05
CA TYR A 501 -19.92 8.33 1.26
C TYR A 501 -19.73 9.75 1.80
N ALA A 502 -18.82 10.54 1.23
CA ALA A 502 -18.64 11.94 1.59
C ALA A 502 -19.65 12.82 0.84
N ASP A 503 -19.96 13.97 1.45
CA ASP A 503 -20.71 15.02 0.79
C ASP A 503 -19.87 15.60 -0.37
N LEU A 504 -20.31 15.39 -1.60
CA LEU A 504 -19.63 15.84 -2.81
C LEU A 504 -19.64 17.37 -2.97
N SER A 505 -20.42 18.10 -2.16
CA SER A 505 -20.43 19.57 -2.13
C SER A 505 -19.23 20.17 -1.40
N THR A 506 -18.51 19.38 -0.60
CA THR A 506 -17.37 19.88 0.17
C THR A 506 -16.11 20.03 -0.70
N SER A 507 -15.41 21.15 -0.50
CA SER A 507 -14.12 21.42 -1.16
C SER A 507 -12.92 20.73 -0.50
N VAL A 508 -13.12 20.16 0.69
CA VAL A 508 -12.06 19.58 1.52
C VAL A 508 -11.23 18.51 0.79
N PRO A 509 -11.80 17.54 0.05
CA PRO A 509 -11.04 16.49 -0.60
C PRO A 509 -9.99 16.99 -1.60
N ILE A 510 -10.30 18.04 -2.37
CA ILE A 510 -9.37 18.63 -3.33
C ILE A 510 -8.22 19.33 -2.62
N TYR A 511 -8.53 20.07 -1.55
CA TYR A 511 -7.48 20.75 -0.79
C TYR A 511 -6.55 19.76 -0.10
N VAL A 512 -7.12 18.67 0.43
CA VAL A 512 -6.36 17.55 1.00
C VAL A 512 -5.46 16.93 -0.08
N SER A 513 -5.94 16.72 -1.30
CA SER A 513 -5.12 16.18 -2.39
C SER A 513 -3.88 17.04 -2.68
N GLY A 514 -4.04 18.35 -2.87
CA GLY A 514 -2.90 19.26 -3.13
C GLY A 514 -1.88 19.24 -1.98
N ALA A 515 -2.37 19.24 -0.73
CA ALA A 515 -1.53 19.18 0.47
C ALA A 515 -0.76 17.85 0.57
N LEU A 516 -1.38 16.73 0.21
CA LEU A 516 -0.74 15.41 0.24
C LEU A 516 0.41 15.31 -0.78
N PHE A 517 0.28 15.91 -1.97
CA PHE A 517 1.37 15.98 -2.95
C PHE A 517 2.55 16.81 -2.43
N ILE A 518 2.28 17.99 -1.86
CA ILE A 518 3.34 18.82 -1.26
C ILE A 518 4.03 18.07 -0.13
N LEU A 519 3.26 17.41 0.74
CA LEU A 519 3.80 16.57 1.81
C LEU A 519 4.65 15.42 1.26
N ALA A 520 4.21 14.74 0.21
CA ALA A 520 4.97 13.67 -0.43
C ALA A 520 6.32 14.17 -0.98
N GLY A 521 6.35 15.36 -1.58
CA GLY A 521 7.60 15.98 -2.04
C GLY A 521 8.53 16.37 -0.89
N LEU A 522 7.99 16.91 0.20
CA LEU A 522 8.77 17.19 1.41
C LEU A 522 9.31 15.90 2.06
N VAL A 523 8.54 14.82 2.04
CA VAL A 523 8.98 13.49 2.51
C VAL A 523 10.08 12.93 1.61
N ALA A 524 10.02 13.16 0.29
CA ALA A 524 11.08 12.77 -0.64
C ALA A 524 12.43 13.44 -0.30
N LEU A 525 12.42 14.67 0.26
CA LEU A 525 13.63 15.30 0.79
C LEU A 525 14.20 14.59 2.01
N LEU A 526 13.49 13.67 2.66
CA LEU A 526 14.04 12.94 3.81
C LEU A 526 14.72 11.63 3.40
N LEU A 527 14.70 11.27 2.11
CA LEU A 527 15.35 10.07 1.61
C LEU A 527 16.87 10.15 1.84
N PRO A 528 17.46 9.17 2.55
CA PRO A 528 18.87 9.22 2.94
C PRO A 528 19.82 8.88 1.78
N PHE A 529 19.31 8.30 0.69
CA PHE A 529 20.11 7.89 -0.46
C PHE A 529 19.88 8.77 -1.69
N GLU A 530 20.95 8.98 -2.44
CA GLU A 530 20.90 9.42 -3.82
C GLU A 530 21.48 8.29 -4.69
N PRO A 531 20.65 7.57 -5.49
CA PRO A 531 21.14 6.57 -6.42
C PRO A 531 21.85 7.28 -7.59
N ARG A 532 23.13 7.62 -7.42
CA ARG A 532 24.00 8.04 -8.51
C ARG A 532 25.17 7.07 -8.60
N VAL A 533 25.28 6.39 -9.73
CA VAL A 533 26.54 5.81 -10.19
C VAL A 533 27.31 6.97 -10.82
N MET A 534 28.45 7.36 -10.22
CA MET A 534 29.28 8.44 -10.74
C MET A 534 30.06 7.92 -11.96
N SER A 535 29.84 8.51 -13.14
CA SER A 535 30.60 8.19 -14.36
C SER A 535 32.06 8.64 -14.24
N SER A 536 32.97 7.74 -14.62
CA SER A 536 34.39 7.63 -14.22
C SER A 536 35.39 8.65 -14.83
N ASN A 537 35.00 9.69 -15.54
CA ASN A 537 35.97 10.42 -16.40
C ASN A 537 36.70 11.64 -15.78
N HIS A 538 36.47 11.99 -14.51
CA HIS A 538 37.08 13.21 -13.93
C HIS A 538 37.77 13.06 -12.56
N LEU A 539 37.95 11.84 -12.02
CA LEU A 539 38.36 11.67 -10.61
C LEU A 539 39.80 11.21 -10.35
N GLN A 540 40.67 11.09 -11.35
CA GLN A 540 42.06 10.64 -11.13
C GLN A 540 43.05 11.72 -10.65
N PRO A 541 42.93 13.02 -11.00
CA PRO A 541 43.90 14.01 -10.53
C PRO A 541 43.67 14.52 -9.09
N GLN A 542 42.49 14.30 -8.50
CA GLN A 542 42.09 14.95 -7.22
C GLN A 542 42.25 14.07 -5.97
N LEU A 543 42.64 12.81 -6.13
CA LEU A 543 42.73 11.83 -5.03
C LEU A 543 44.05 11.91 -4.24
N SER A 544 45.11 12.48 -4.80
CA SER A 544 46.40 12.61 -4.11
C SER A 544 46.45 13.83 -3.17
N GLU A 545 45.77 14.93 -3.49
CA GLU A 545 45.82 16.17 -2.70
C GLU A 545 44.82 16.21 -1.52
N ASN A 546 43.70 15.48 -1.64
CA ASN A 546 42.66 15.47 -0.60
C ASN A 546 42.90 14.47 0.54
N SER A 547 43.86 13.54 0.39
CA SER A 547 44.13 12.50 1.40
C SER A 547 44.75 13.06 2.69
N GLU A 548 45.53 14.13 2.61
CA GLU A 548 46.16 14.75 3.79
C GLU A 548 45.21 15.72 4.49
N ARG A 549 44.32 16.41 3.75
CA ARG A 549 43.33 17.35 4.31
C ARG A 549 42.13 16.66 4.97
N SER A 550 41.82 15.43 4.58
CA SER A 550 40.67 14.67 5.07
C SER A 550 40.93 13.93 6.40
N GLN A 551 42.17 13.73 6.82
CA GLN A 551 42.46 13.17 8.15
C GLN A 551 42.15 14.15 9.29
N ASP A 552 42.39 15.44 9.08
CA ASP A 552 42.07 16.50 10.03
C ASP A 552 40.58 16.90 10.04
N SER A 553 39.86 16.77 8.92
CA SER A 553 38.39 16.98 8.92
C SER A 553 37.64 15.81 9.55
N MET A 554 38.17 14.59 9.46
CA MET A 554 37.51 13.37 9.93
C MET A 554 37.51 13.21 11.47
N THR A 555 38.36 13.95 12.20
CA THR A 555 38.31 14.02 13.67
C THR A 555 37.19 14.97 14.15
N ASN A 556 36.99 16.10 13.46
CA ASN A 556 35.89 17.04 13.75
C ASN A 556 34.53 16.55 13.22
N GLU A 557 34.48 15.85 12.09
CA GLU A 557 33.24 15.34 11.48
C GLU A 557 32.65 14.15 12.27
N LYS A 558 33.49 13.33 12.94
CA LYS A 558 33.03 12.28 13.86
C LYS A 558 32.23 12.84 15.05
N ALA A 559 32.41 14.11 15.41
CA ALA A 559 31.62 14.78 16.45
C ALA A 559 30.26 15.29 15.94
N GLU A 560 30.11 15.55 14.63
CA GLU A 560 28.89 16.08 14.02
C GLU A 560 27.96 15.00 13.44
N ILE A 561 28.52 13.89 12.95
CA ILE A 561 27.81 12.68 12.47
C ILE A 561 26.97 11.99 13.57
N ASN A 562 27.27 12.25 14.85
CA ASN A 562 26.54 11.68 15.99
C ASN A 562 25.28 12.46 16.39
N ARG A 563 24.84 13.48 15.64
CA ARG A 563 23.56 14.15 15.90
C ARG A 563 22.40 13.29 15.37
N PRO A 564 21.51 12.75 16.22
CA PRO A 564 20.40 11.91 15.75
C PRO A 564 19.41 12.72 14.87
N ASN A 565 18.97 12.14 13.76
CA ASN A 565 17.95 12.67 12.84
C ASN A 565 16.64 13.04 13.60
N PRO A 566 15.89 14.11 13.26
CA PRO A 566 14.64 14.49 13.92
C PRO A 566 13.59 13.38 14.06
N PHE A 567 13.47 12.43 13.13
CA PHE A 567 12.55 11.29 13.26
C PHE A 567 13.03 10.28 14.31
N VAL A 568 14.35 10.05 14.37
CA VAL A 568 14.98 9.22 15.39
C VAL A 568 14.89 9.90 16.74
N ARG A 569 15.15 11.20 16.80
CA ARG A 569 14.88 12.02 17.98
C ARG A 569 13.42 11.88 18.40
N LEU A 570 12.47 11.89 17.47
CA LEU A 570 11.05 11.77 17.80
C LEU A 570 10.68 10.39 18.35
N PHE A 571 11.01 9.27 17.67
CA PHE A 571 10.61 7.95 18.19
C PHE A 571 11.47 7.51 19.40
N GLN A 572 12.74 7.92 19.49
CA GLN A 572 13.55 7.74 20.70
C GLN A 572 13.07 8.65 21.83
N ALA A 573 12.63 9.88 21.55
CA ALA A 573 11.96 10.76 22.52
C ALA A 573 10.60 10.19 22.95
N LEU A 574 9.94 9.37 22.14
CA LEU A 574 8.76 8.61 22.54
C LEU A 574 9.11 7.26 23.19
N GLY A 575 10.39 6.90 23.28
CA GLY A 575 10.91 5.73 24.00
C GLY A 575 10.82 4.40 23.25
N PHE A 576 10.53 4.40 21.95
CA PHE A 576 10.47 3.17 21.16
C PHE A 576 11.88 2.66 20.83
N LYS A 577 12.17 1.40 21.19
CA LYS A 577 13.47 0.76 20.90
C LYS A 577 13.63 0.31 19.44
N LYS A 578 12.53 0.05 18.74
CA LYS A 578 12.49 -0.44 17.36
C LYS A 578 11.48 0.36 16.54
N GLY A 579 11.85 0.75 15.31
CA GLY A 579 11.04 1.62 14.45
C GLY A 579 9.68 1.03 14.05
N TYR A 580 9.60 -0.28 13.80
CA TYR A 580 8.32 -0.92 13.43
C TYR A 580 7.25 -0.85 14.54
N ASN A 581 7.66 -0.88 15.81
CA ASN A 581 6.72 -0.72 16.94
C ASN A 581 6.10 0.68 16.95
N PHE A 582 6.86 1.70 16.54
CA PHE A 582 6.35 3.06 16.39
C PHE A 582 5.38 3.15 15.19
N VAL A 583 5.70 2.51 14.06
CA VAL A 583 4.80 2.47 12.89
C VAL A 583 3.48 1.78 13.21
N LEU A 584 3.50 0.62 13.89
CA LEU A 584 2.28 -0.08 14.31
C LEU A 584 1.46 0.78 15.29
N TRP A 585 2.11 1.42 16.26
CA TRP A 585 1.44 2.35 17.16
C TRP A 585 0.86 3.55 16.41
N PHE A 586 1.55 4.08 15.40
CA PHE A 586 1.06 5.19 14.59
C PHE A 586 -0.14 4.79 13.73
N ILE A 587 -0.13 3.61 13.11
CA ILE A 587 -1.25 3.13 12.30
C ILE A 587 -2.49 2.87 13.18
N PHE A 588 -2.36 2.02 14.21
CA PHE A 588 -3.50 1.63 15.03
C PHE A 588 -3.91 2.71 16.03
N GLY A 589 -2.94 3.33 16.70
CA GLY A 589 -3.18 4.45 17.60
C GLY A 589 -3.64 5.71 16.86
N GLY A 590 -3.11 5.98 15.66
CA GLY A 590 -3.56 7.07 14.81
C GLY A 590 -4.96 6.84 14.23
N ALA A 591 -5.31 5.60 13.84
CA ALA A 591 -6.68 5.27 13.43
C ALA A 591 -7.67 5.47 14.58
N MET A 592 -7.34 5.03 15.79
CA MET A 592 -8.17 5.26 16.98
C MET A 592 -8.27 6.75 17.34
N PHE A 593 -7.17 7.50 17.21
CA PHE A 593 -7.14 8.95 17.44
C PHE A 593 -8.02 9.69 16.44
N GLY A 594 -7.82 9.42 15.15
CA GLY A 594 -8.56 10.05 14.06
C GLY A 594 -10.05 9.73 14.15
N PHE A 595 -10.40 8.48 14.45
CA PHE A 595 -11.79 8.11 14.72
C PHE A 595 -12.36 8.87 15.92
N ALA A 596 -11.63 8.91 17.04
CA ALA A 596 -12.11 9.57 18.25
C ALA A 596 -12.34 11.08 18.03
N MET A 597 -11.39 11.75 17.37
CA MET A 597 -11.49 13.18 17.04
C MET A 597 -12.59 13.47 16.03
N ALA A 598 -12.71 12.68 14.96
CA ALA A 598 -13.76 12.84 13.96
C ALA A 598 -15.17 12.67 14.54
N ARG A 599 -15.31 11.88 15.62
CA ARG A 599 -16.60 11.62 16.27
C ARG A 599 -16.87 12.51 17.48
N TYR A 600 -15.90 13.32 17.92
CA TYR A 600 -16.08 14.21 19.07
C TYR A 600 -17.15 15.29 18.86
N MET A 601 -17.39 15.69 17.59
CA MET A 601 -18.47 16.61 17.22
C MET A 601 -19.87 16.12 17.61
N TYR A 602 -20.06 14.81 17.77
CA TYR A 602 -21.35 14.22 18.17
C TYR A 602 -21.69 14.45 19.65
N LEU A 603 -20.79 15.03 20.44
CA LEU A 603 -21.16 15.53 21.77
C LEU A 603 -22.14 16.69 21.71
N ASN A 604 -22.21 17.41 20.58
CA ASN A 604 -23.26 18.38 20.35
C ASN A 604 -24.56 17.66 19.95
N PRO A 605 -25.64 17.74 20.76
CA PRO A 605 -26.90 17.06 20.48
C PRO A 605 -27.52 17.40 19.13
N SER A 606 -27.36 18.64 18.64
CA SER A 606 -27.92 19.05 17.35
C SER A 606 -27.21 18.39 16.16
N ILE A 607 -25.87 18.32 16.23
CA ILE A 607 -25.03 17.63 15.23
C ILE A 607 -25.28 16.13 15.27
N MET A 608 -25.49 15.54 16.46
CA MET A 608 -25.85 14.14 16.58
C MET A 608 -27.20 13.82 15.94
N LEU A 609 -28.24 14.62 16.24
CA LEU A 609 -29.58 14.45 15.66
C LEU A 609 -29.59 14.54 14.13
N SER A 610 -28.81 15.44 13.53
CA SER A 610 -28.76 15.60 12.07
C SER A 610 -28.03 14.47 11.33
N ASN A 611 -27.26 13.65 12.05
CA ASN A 611 -26.39 12.62 11.46
C ASN A 611 -26.71 11.20 11.97
N ILE A 612 -27.71 11.04 12.84
CA ILE A 612 -28.11 9.73 13.34
C ILE A 612 -28.85 8.96 12.24
N ALA A 613 -28.84 7.63 12.32
CA ALA A 613 -29.58 6.83 11.36
C ALA A 613 -31.07 7.23 11.38
N PRO A 614 -31.74 7.32 10.21
CA PRO A 614 -33.15 7.66 10.15
C PRO A 614 -33.97 6.78 11.10
N GLY A 615 -34.86 7.39 11.90
CA GLY A 615 -35.65 6.68 12.92
C GLY A 615 -35.07 6.66 14.32
N GLU A 616 -33.75 6.62 14.48
CA GLU A 616 -33.12 6.57 15.81
C GLU A 616 -33.32 7.85 16.63
N GLY A 617 -33.54 8.98 15.94
CA GLY A 617 -33.86 10.26 16.57
C GLY A 617 -35.16 10.24 17.40
N TYR A 618 -36.09 9.33 17.10
CA TYR A 618 -37.32 9.14 17.87
C TYR A 618 -37.03 8.88 19.36
N TRP A 619 -36.07 7.98 19.64
CA TRP A 619 -35.68 7.65 21.00
C TRP A 619 -34.80 8.72 21.63
N PHE A 620 -34.10 9.53 20.84
CA PHE A 620 -33.25 10.61 21.33
C PHE A 620 -34.02 11.70 22.08
N HIS A 621 -35.30 11.88 21.78
CA HIS A 621 -36.16 12.81 22.54
C HIS A 621 -36.58 12.27 23.91
N ARG A 622 -36.37 10.97 24.20
CA ARG A 622 -36.67 10.35 25.51
C ARG A 622 -35.44 10.41 26.43
N GLY A 623 -35.65 10.92 27.65
CA GLY A 623 -34.56 11.32 28.57
C GLY A 623 -33.50 10.25 28.85
N VAL A 624 -33.89 8.99 29.07
CA VAL A 624 -32.93 7.91 29.41
C VAL A 624 -32.04 7.54 28.23
N TYR A 625 -32.59 7.44 27.03
CA TYR A 625 -31.81 7.10 25.82
C TYR A 625 -30.86 8.23 25.44
N ARG A 626 -31.34 9.48 25.54
CA ARG A 626 -30.53 10.69 25.31
C ARG A 626 -29.31 10.74 26.22
N ILE A 627 -29.50 10.56 27.53
CA ILE A 627 -28.41 10.57 28.50
C ILE A 627 -27.47 9.40 28.23
N GLY A 628 -28.02 8.21 27.96
CA GLY A 628 -27.25 7.01 27.68
C GLY A 628 -26.33 7.15 26.46
N ILE A 629 -26.84 7.62 25.32
CA ILE A 629 -26.02 7.74 24.09
C ILE A 629 -24.97 8.83 24.21
N ILE A 630 -25.29 9.97 24.83
CA ILE A 630 -24.32 11.05 25.05
C ILE A 630 -23.21 10.57 26.00
N LEU A 631 -23.57 9.93 27.11
CA LEU A 631 -22.60 9.44 28.08
C LEU A 631 -21.74 8.30 27.50
N HIS A 632 -22.34 7.41 26.69
CA HIS A 632 -21.62 6.38 25.95
C HIS A 632 -20.58 6.99 25.00
N VAL A 633 -20.97 7.93 24.15
CA VAL A 633 -20.07 8.57 23.18
C VAL A 633 -18.98 9.38 23.90
N ALA A 634 -19.32 10.18 24.91
CA ALA A 634 -18.33 10.95 25.67
C ALA A 634 -17.28 10.05 26.31
N THR A 635 -17.70 9.04 27.05
CA THR A 635 -16.79 8.19 27.81
C THR A 635 -15.92 7.32 26.91
N THR A 636 -16.49 6.73 25.85
CA THR A 636 -15.74 5.85 24.94
C THR A 636 -14.73 6.60 24.08
N LEU A 637 -15.09 7.78 23.54
CA LEU A 637 -14.16 8.58 22.73
C LEU A 637 -13.00 9.12 23.59
N THR A 638 -13.30 9.64 24.78
CA THR A 638 -12.27 10.11 25.72
C THR A 638 -11.37 8.96 26.19
N ALA A 639 -11.94 7.79 26.50
CA ALA A 639 -11.16 6.61 26.88
C ALA A 639 -10.24 6.15 25.73
N GLY A 640 -10.72 6.17 24.49
CA GLY A 640 -9.93 5.86 23.29
C GLY A 640 -8.75 6.81 23.09
N ILE A 641 -8.94 8.12 23.29
CA ILE A 641 -7.83 9.09 23.21
C ILE A 641 -6.79 8.81 24.29
N ILE A 642 -7.23 8.58 25.53
CA ILE A 642 -6.34 8.28 26.65
C ILE A 642 -5.57 6.98 26.39
N ALA A 643 -6.22 5.94 25.84
CA ALA A 643 -5.59 4.65 25.56
C ALA A 643 -4.33 4.76 24.70
N ILE A 644 -4.31 5.64 23.71
CA ILE A 644 -3.16 5.83 22.81
C ILE A 644 -1.91 6.21 23.59
N THR A 645 -2.06 7.09 24.59
CA THR A 645 -0.98 7.53 25.48
C THR A 645 -0.44 6.38 26.34
N GLN A 646 -1.28 5.40 26.68
CA GLN A 646 -0.89 4.25 27.52
C GLN A 646 0.07 3.29 26.80
N PHE A 647 0.05 3.30 25.46
CA PHE A 647 0.96 2.47 24.66
C PHE A 647 2.29 3.15 24.32
N VAL A 648 2.46 4.43 24.67
CA VAL A 648 3.71 5.16 24.46
C VAL A 648 4.78 4.70 25.48
N PRO A 649 5.92 4.15 25.04
CA PRO A 649 6.94 3.62 25.95
C PRO A 649 7.53 4.65 26.91
N ILE A 650 7.80 5.89 26.48
CA ILE A 650 8.42 6.90 27.36
C ILE A 650 7.53 7.23 28.56
N ILE A 651 6.21 7.24 28.38
CA ILE A 651 5.26 7.51 29.47
C ILE A 651 5.36 6.38 30.52
N ARG A 652 5.52 5.13 30.09
CA ARG A 652 5.64 3.97 31.00
C ARG A 652 6.98 3.91 31.74
N TYR A 653 8.06 4.42 31.14
CA TYR A 653 9.40 4.39 31.75
C TYR A 653 9.71 5.63 32.58
N LYS A 654 9.34 6.83 32.11
CA LYS A 654 9.69 8.11 32.75
C LYS A 654 8.54 8.76 33.51
N ALA A 655 7.28 8.52 33.12
CA ALA A 655 6.10 9.18 33.68
C ALA A 655 5.09 8.15 34.24
N ILE A 656 5.56 7.22 35.07
CA ILE A 656 4.75 6.09 35.56
C ILE A 656 3.52 6.52 36.36
N ILE A 657 3.60 7.66 37.06
CA ILE A 657 2.46 8.23 37.80
C ILE A 657 1.38 8.65 36.80
N ALA A 658 1.74 9.35 35.72
CA ALA A 658 0.81 9.74 34.65
C ALA A 658 0.19 8.51 33.97
N HIS A 659 0.98 7.47 33.68
CA HIS A 659 0.48 6.19 33.16
C HIS A 659 -0.57 5.58 34.09
N ARG A 660 -0.32 5.54 35.41
CA ARG A 660 -1.26 4.99 36.38
C ARG A 660 -2.55 5.80 36.47
N THR A 661 -2.45 7.12 36.63
CA THR A 661 -3.62 7.99 36.78
C THR A 661 -4.50 7.96 35.52
N LEU A 662 -3.90 8.14 34.34
CA LEU A 662 -4.62 8.05 33.07
C LEU A 662 -5.17 6.65 32.81
N GLY A 663 -4.46 5.60 33.21
CA GLY A 663 -4.95 4.22 33.14
C GLY A 663 -6.21 4.00 33.99
N TYR A 664 -6.25 4.50 35.23
CA TYR A 664 -7.45 4.42 36.07
C TYR A 664 -8.63 5.21 35.50
N VAL A 665 -8.38 6.42 34.98
CA VAL A 665 -9.40 7.22 34.31
C VAL A 665 -9.94 6.48 33.08
N ALA A 666 -9.07 5.90 32.24
CA ALA A 666 -9.49 5.15 31.07
C ALA A 666 -10.34 3.92 31.43
N LEU A 667 -9.97 3.17 32.47
CA LEU A 667 -10.75 2.03 32.94
C LEU A 667 -12.11 2.45 33.50
N PHE A 668 -12.16 3.54 34.26
CA PHE A 668 -13.41 4.09 34.79
C PHE A 668 -14.37 4.53 33.68
N LEU A 669 -13.85 5.28 32.70
CA LEU A 669 -14.62 5.69 31.53
C LEU A 669 -15.09 4.50 30.70
N LEU A 670 -14.26 3.45 30.56
CA LEU A 670 -14.63 2.23 29.84
C LEU A 670 -15.80 1.49 30.52
N VAL A 671 -15.82 1.45 31.87
CA VAL A 671 -16.93 0.86 32.64
C VAL A 671 -18.23 1.64 32.42
N ILE A 672 -18.19 2.96 32.55
CA ILE A 672 -19.38 3.81 32.34
C ILE A 672 -19.86 3.71 30.88
N GLY A 673 -18.93 3.76 29.92
CA GLY A 673 -19.24 3.64 28.49
C GLY A 673 -19.89 2.30 28.16
N THR A 674 -19.44 1.21 28.77
CA THR A 674 -20.04 -0.11 28.53
C THR A 674 -21.40 -0.25 29.23
N ALA A 675 -21.53 0.24 30.47
CA ALA A 675 -22.81 0.22 31.19
C ALA A 675 -23.90 1.02 30.47
N THR A 676 -23.53 2.18 29.93
CA THR A 676 -24.45 3.01 29.12
C THR A 676 -24.78 2.36 27.78
N ALA A 677 -23.83 1.65 27.15
CA ALA A 677 -24.11 0.84 25.95
C ALA A 677 -25.18 -0.22 26.22
N PHE A 678 -25.08 -0.94 27.35
CA PHE A 678 -26.07 -1.93 27.75
C PHE A 678 -27.44 -1.32 28.08
N ALA A 679 -27.47 -0.09 28.60
CA ALA A 679 -28.72 0.62 28.86
C ALA A 679 -29.47 1.00 27.57
N ILE A 680 -28.74 1.32 26.49
CA ILE A 680 -29.35 1.79 25.23
C ILE A 680 -29.56 0.69 24.18
N MET A 681 -28.87 -0.45 24.28
CA MET A 681 -28.87 -1.51 23.24
C MET A 681 -30.26 -2.07 22.89
N ARG A 682 -31.25 -1.99 23.79
CA ARG A 682 -32.63 -2.44 23.53
C ARG A 682 -33.39 -1.55 22.55
N ARG A 683 -32.85 -0.38 22.21
CA ARG A 683 -33.47 0.59 21.30
C ARG A 683 -32.55 0.96 20.14
N SER A 684 -31.23 0.91 20.34
CA SER A 684 -30.25 1.22 19.30
C SER A 684 -30.37 0.29 18.11
N PHE A 685 -30.57 0.88 16.93
CA PHE A 685 -30.79 0.16 15.68
C PHE A 685 -31.92 -0.87 15.80
N GLY A 686 -33.01 -0.56 16.51
CA GLY A 686 -34.16 -1.47 16.70
C GLY A 686 -34.00 -2.50 17.82
N GLY A 687 -32.79 -2.70 18.33
CA GLY A 687 -32.53 -3.51 19.51
C GLY A 687 -32.95 -4.96 19.39
N ASP A 688 -32.87 -5.55 18.20
CA ASP A 688 -33.14 -6.98 18.03
C ASP A 688 -32.15 -7.86 18.80
N LEU A 689 -32.47 -9.15 18.91
CA LEU A 689 -31.67 -10.10 19.69
C LEU A 689 -30.23 -10.23 19.16
N SER A 690 -30.01 -10.06 17.85
CA SER A 690 -28.66 -10.11 17.27
C SER A 690 -27.82 -8.92 17.71
N ILE A 691 -28.42 -7.72 17.81
CA ILE A 691 -27.76 -6.51 18.31
C ILE A 691 -27.47 -6.65 19.80
N GLN A 692 -28.46 -7.06 20.59
CA GLN A 692 -28.30 -7.21 22.04
C GLN A 692 -27.21 -8.24 22.36
N SER A 693 -27.24 -9.41 21.70
CA SER A 693 -26.22 -10.44 21.90
C SER A 693 -24.82 -9.97 21.49
N ALA A 694 -24.69 -9.31 20.33
CA ALA A 694 -23.40 -8.81 19.85
C ALA A 694 -22.81 -7.74 20.79
N VAL A 695 -23.63 -6.77 21.23
CA VAL A 695 -23.21 -5.69 22.13
C VAL A 695 -22.86 -6.25 23.51
N VAL A 696 -23.65 -7.19 24.05
CA VAL A 696 -23.36 -7.85 25.33
C VAL A 696 -22.04 -8.61 25.25
N VAL A 697 -21.82 -9.41 24.21
CA VAL A 697 -20.57 -10.16 24.06
C VAL A 697 -19.36 -9.23 23.92
N LEU A 698 -19.44 -8.23 23.05
CA LEU A 698 -18.36 -7.26 22.88
C LEU A 698 -18.06 -6.51 24.19
N GLY A 699 -19.09 -6.01 24.86
CA GLY A 699 -18.95 -5.24 26.10
C GLY A 699 -18.42 -6.10 27.25
N THR A 700 -18.97 -7.29 27.46
CA THR A 700 -18.51 -8.21 28.51
C THR A 700 -17.09 -8.70 28.26
N ALA A 701 -16.74 -9.08 27.03
CA ALA A 701 -15.36 -9.46 26.68
C ALA A 701 -14.36 -8.33 26.95
N THR A 702 -14.75 -7.09 26.63
CA THR A 702 -13.95 -5.89 26.89
C THR A 702 -13.77 -5.63 28.39
N LEU A 703 -14.85 -5.71 29.18
CA LEU A 703 -14.81 -5.50 30.64
C LEU A 703 -14.06 -6.61 31.38
N VAL A 704 -14.29 -7.87 31.02
CA VAL A 704 -13.58 -9.02 31.61
C VAL A 704 -12.09 -8.93 31.31
N SER A 705 -11.72 -8.60 30.07
CA SER A 705 -10.31 -8.39 29.70
C SER A 705 -9.68 -7.24 30.50
N ALA A 706 -10.41 -6.12 30.67
CA ALA A 706 -9.94 -4.99 31.47
C ALA A 706 -9.79 -5.33 32.95
N LEU A 707 -10.74 -6.09 33.51
CA LEU A 707 -10.68 -6.58 34.90
C LEU A 707 -9.50 -7.52 35.10
N LEU A 708 -9.30 -8.49 34.20
CA LEU A 708 -8.16 -9.40 34.25
C LEU A 708 -6.84 -8.63 34.13
N ALA A 709 -6.76 -7.63 33.26
CA ALA A 709 -5.59 -6.76 33.17
C ALA A 709 -5.30 -6.03 34.50
N TRP A 710 -6.34 -5.53 35.17
CA TRP A 710 -6.24 -4.85 36.45
C TRP A 710 -5.82 -5.80 37.60
N ILE A 711 -6.39 -7.01 37.66
CA ILE A 711 -6.00 -8.03 38.63
C ILE A 711 -4.53 -8.43 38.46
N ASN A 712 -4.10 -8.68 37.21
CA ASN A 712 -2.73 -9.09 36.92
C ASN A 712 -1.70 -8.01 37.28
N ILE A 713 -1.99 -6.72 37.06
CA ILE A 713 -1.05 -5.66 37.46
C ILE A 713 -0.98 -5.48 38.98
N LYS A 714 -2.09 -5.72 39.71
CA LYS A 714 -2.08 -5.74 41.19
C LYS A 714 -1.26 -6.92 41.75
N ARG A 715 -1.18 -8.02 41.01
CA ARG A 715 -0.29 -9.16 41.29
C ARG A 715 1.14 -9.00 40.74
N LEU A 716 1.48 -7.82 40.23
CA LEU A 716 2.78 -7.51 39.61
C LEU A 716 3.14 -8.41 38.41
N GLN A 717 2.13 -8.97 37.71
CA GLN A 717 2.27 -9.78 36.51
C GLN A 717 2.16 -8.89 35.26
N ILE A 718 3.27 -8.26 34.90
CA ILE A 718 3.31 -7.20 33.87
C ILE A 718 3.11 -7.77 32.46
N ASP A 719 3.57 -9.00 32.20
CA ASP A 719 3.37 -9.67 30.91
C ASP A 719 1.87 -9.92 30.64
N GLN A 720 1.16 -10.43 31.65
CA GLN A 720 -0.26 -10.73 31.55
C GLN A 720 -1.10 -9.47 31.52
N HIS A 721 -0.75 -8.46 32.34
CA HIS A 721 -1.36 -7.13 32.24
C HIS A 721 -1.28 -6.59 30.81
N ARG A 722 -0.11 -6.67 30.15
CA ARG A 722 0.05 -6.25 28.75
C ARG A 722 -0.87 -7.03 27.81
N LYS A 723 -0.88 -8.37 27.89
CA LYS A 723 -1.70 -9.23 27.01
C LYS A 723 -3.19 -8.88 27.13
N TRP A 724 -3.70 -8.76 28.37
CA TRP A 724 -5.10 -8.43 28.61
C TRP A 724 -5.45 -6.98 28.22
N MET A 725 -4.57 -6.01 28.46
CA MET A 725 -4.78 -4.63 27.97
C MET A 725 -4.83 -4.54 26.45
N LEU A 726 -4.02 -5.34 25.74
CA LEU A 726 -4.09 -5.42 24.27
C LEU A 726 -5.45 -5.95 23.82
N ARG A 727 -5.95 -7.04 24.43
CA ARG A 727 -7.29 -7.57 24.14
C ARG A 727 -8.38 -6.53 24.36
N THR A 728 -8.38 -5.85 25.52
CA THR A 728 -9.35 -4.80 25.84
C THR A 728 -9.46 -3.73 24.76
N TRP A 729 -8.33 -3.16 24.33
CA TRP A 729 -8.34 -2.04 23.37
C TRP A 729 -8.53 -2.48 21.92
N PHE A 730 -8.14 -3.71 21.56
CA PHE A 730 -8.48 -4.27 20.25
C PHE A 730 -9.97 -4.60 20.15
N TYR A 731 -10.57 -5.16 21.21
CA TYR A 731 -12.01 -5.41 21.24
C TYR A 731 -12.78 -4.09 21.18
N ALA A 732 -12.43 -3.10 22.01
CA ALA A 732 -13.03 -1.76 21.94
C ALA A 732 -12.82 -1.09 20.57
N GLY A 733 -11.66 -1.28 19.95
CA GLY A 733 -11.32 -0.76 18.62
C GLY A 733 -12.09 -1.39 17.47
N SER A 734 -12.75 -2.54 17.68
CA SER A 734 -13.54 -3.23 16.66
C SER A 734 -14.63 -2.34 16.05
N ILE A 735 -15.13 -1.34 16.80
CA ILE A 735 -16.15 -0.39 16.34
C ILE A 735 -15.76 0.36 15.05
N ILE A 736 -14.46 0.60 14.83
CA ILE A 736 -13.95 1.21 13.59
C ILE A 736 -14.22 0.28 12.41
N THR A 737 -13.97 -1.00 12.60
CA THR A 737 -14.18 -2.05 11.59
C THR A 737 -15.66 -2.34 11.39
N VAL A 738 -16.47 -2.31 12.45
CA VAL A 738 -17.94 -2.43 12.36
C VAL A 738 -18.51 -1.42 11.37
N ARG A 739 -18.00 -0.18 11.33
CA ARG A 739 -18.50 0.83 10.37
C ARG A 739 -18.24 0.45 8.92
N ILE A 740 -17.07 -0.12 8.63
CA ILE A 740 -16.71 -0.57 7.29
C ILE A 740 -17.57 -1.78 6.90
N VAL A 741 -17.68 -2.76 7.78
CA VAL A 741 -18.46 -4.00 7.54
C VAL A 741 -19.95 -3.70 7.38
N MET A 742 -20.50 -2.78 8.19
CA MET A 742 -21.91 -2.39 8.13
C MET A 742 -22.26 -1.77 6.79
N ILE A 743 -21.38 -0.93 6.23
CA ILE A 743 -21.55 -0.33 4.90
C ILE A 743 -21.57 -1.42 3.81
N ILE A 744 -20.62 -2.35 3.85
CA ILE A 744 -20.54 -3.46 2.89
C ILE A 744 -21.81 -4.33 2.97
N THR A 745 -22.19 -4.71 4.19
CA THR A 745 -23.36 -5.55 4.46
C THR A 745 -24.65 -4.85 4.03
N ALA A 746 -24.76 -3.53 4.25
CA ALA A 746 -25.91 -2.74 3.80
C ALA A 746 -26.07 -2.75 2.28
N GLN A 747 -24.98 -2.68 1.51
CA GLN A 747 -25.05 -2.80 0.05
C GLN A 747 -25.47 -4.21 -0.38
N ILE A 748 -24.97 -5.25 0.29
CA ILE A 748 -25.34 -6.65 0.01
C ILE A 748 -26.84 -6.87 0.27
N ILE A 749 -27.32 -6.45 1.44
CA ILE A 749 -28.74 -6.57 1.82
C ILE A 749 -29.63 -5.83 0.82
N SER A 750 -29.25 -4.61 0.44
CA SER A 750 -29.99 -3.82 -0.54
C SER A 750 -29.98 -4.44 -1.94
N ALA A 751 -28.95 -5.21 -2.31
CA ALA A 751 -28.87 -5.89 -3.60
C ALA A 751 -29.74 -7.15 -3.65
N ILE A 752 -29.93 -7.82 -2.51
CA ILE A 752 -30.81 -8.99 -2.40
C ILE A 752 -32.28 -8.55 -2.45
N GLY A 753 -32.63 -7.44 -1.81
CA GLY A 753 -33.96 -6.81 -1.94
C GLY A 753 -35.10 -7.50 -1.17
N GLU A 754 -34.86 -8.67 -0.57
CA GLU A 754 -35.87 -9.46 0.15
C GLU A 754 -35.85 -9.24 1.68
N TYR A 755 -34.97 -8.39 2.20
CA TYR A 755 -34.84 -8.16 3.64
C TYR A 755 -35.83 -7.11 4.14
N TYR A 756 -36.46 -7.41 5.28
CA TYR A 756 -37.35 -6.50 6.01
C TYR A 756 -36.93 -6.44 7.47
N THR A 757 -37.08 -5.28 8.10
CA THR A 757 -36.92 -5.14 9.55
C THR A 757 -38.20 -4.61 10.18
N LEU A 758 -38.44 -4.94 11.44
CA LEU A 758 -39.63 -4.50 12.17
C LEU A 758 -39.39 -3.11 12.77
N TRP A 759 -40.39 -2.24 12.64
CA TRP A 759 -40.36 -0.85 13.10
C TRP A 759 -41.63 -0.50 13.85
N ASN A 760 -41.52 0.35 14.86
CA ASN A 760 -42.70 0.87 15.55
C ASN A 760 -43.36 2.00 14.73
N CYS A 761 -44.69 2.11 14.74
CA CYS A 761 -45.39 3.16 13.99
C CYS A 761 -44.93 4.58 14.35
N GLY A 762 -44.55 4.83 15.61
CA GLY A 762 -43.95 6.10 16.04
C GLY A 762 -42.55 6.37 15.45
N GLU A 763 -41.72 5.32 15.30
CA GLU A 763 -40.40 5.44 14.64
C GLU A 763 -40.57 5.73 13.14
N VAL A 764 -41.55 5.08 12.50
CA VAL A 764 -41.89 5.29 11.09
C VAL A 764 -42.43 6.71 10.88
N LEU A 765 -43.31 7.19 11.75
CA LEU A 765 -43.82 8.57 11.70
C LEU A 765 -42.68 9.58 11.80
N TYR A 766 -41.75 9.37 12.74
CA TYR A 766 -40.58 10.23 12.91
C TYR A 766 -39.66 10.20 11.68
N ALA A 767 -39.40 9.01 11.12
CA ALA A 767 -38.58 8.85 9.92
C ALA A 767 -39.23 9.42 8.64
N LEU A 768 -40.54 9.73 8.69
CA LEU A 768 -41.31 10.40 7.64
C LEU A 768 -41.56 11.89 7.95
N ASP A 769 -40.71 12.51 8.77
CA ASP A 769 -40.79 13.92 9.18
C ASP A 769 -42.14 14.29 9.85
N ASN A 770 -42.70 13.37 10.63
CA ASN A 770 -44.00 13.50 11.30
C ASN A 770 -45.20 13.73 10.34
N ASN A 771 -45.10 13.26 9.09
CA ASN A 771 -46.18 13.36 8.11
C ASN A 771 -47.21 12.22 8.25
N SER A 772 -48.33 12.51 8.91
CA SER A 772 -49.41 11.55 9.16
C SER A 772 -50.08 11.04 7.89
N THR A 773 -50.23 11.87 6.85
CA THR A 773 -50.86 11.48 5.57
C THR A 773 -50.02 10.44 4.82
N LYS A 774 -48.69 10.62 4.81
CA LYS A 774 -47.75 9.64 4.22
C LYS A 774 -47.74 8.32 5.01
N LEU A 775 -47.83 8.40 6.34
CA LEU A 775 -47.90 7.22 7.20
C LEU A 775 -49.15 6.39 6.90
N THR A 776 -50.33 7.01 6.83
CA THR A 776 -51.59 6.29 6.53
C THR A 776 -51.64 5.71 5.12
N GLY A 777 -50.98 6.35 4.16
CA GLY A 777 -50.89 5.83 2.79
C GLY A 777 -49.96 4.63 2.62
N LEU A 778 -48.83 4.61 3.35
CA LEU A 778 -47.83 3.53 3.25
C LEU A 778 -48.06 2.39 4.25
N TYR A 779 -48.58 2.71 5.44
CA TYR A 779 -48.82 1.77 6.54
C TYR A 779 -50.20 2.02 7.17
N PRO A 780 -51.29 1.54 6.55
CA PRO A 780 -52.66 1.77 7.03
C PRO A 780 -52.91 1.26 8.46
N MET A 781 -52.17 0.22 8.86
CA MET A 781 -52.16 -0.37 10.19
C MET A 781 -51.62 0.54 11.31
N CYS A 782 -51.01 1.68 10.98
CA CYS A 782 -50.58 2.70 11.96
C CYS A 782 -51.66 3.75 12.29
N THR A 783 -52.94 3.46 12.02
CA THR A 783 -54.08 4.34 12.33
C THR A 783 -54.69 3.99 13.70
N GLY A 784 -54.71 4.92 14.67
CA GLY A 784 -55.44 4.71 15.94
C GLY A 784 -54.78 5.14 17.26
N GLY A 785 -53.88 6.13 17.28
CA GLY A 785 -53.38 6.75 18.52
C GLY A 785 -52.41 5.89 19.37
N GLN A 786 -52.39 4.57 19.20
CA GLN A 786 -51.43 3.66 19.81
C GLN A 786 -50.20 3.45 18.91
N LEU A 787 -49.44 4.52 18.68
CA LEU A 787 -48.27 4.51 17.78
C LEU A 787 -47.06 3.76 18.33
N ASP A 788 -47.04 3.38 19.61
CA ASP A 788 -45.90 2.75 20.28
C ASP A 788 -46.03 1.22 20.44
N SER A 789 -47.21 0.64 20.18
CA SER A 789 -47.48 -0.80 20.35
C SER A 789 -47.51 -1.57 19.03
N ILE A 790 -47.77 -0.88 17.92
CA ILE A 790 -47.95 -1.50 16.61
C ILE A 790 -46.62 -1.51 15.86
N HIS A 791 -46.20 -2.70 15.42
CA HIS A 791 -44.98 -2.88 14.64
C HIS A 791 -45.33 -3.21 13.19
N VAL A 792 -44.60 -2.59 12.26
CA VAL A 792 -44.75 -2.76 10.82
C VAL A 792 -43.42 -3.19 10.18
N PRO A 793 -43.45 -4.08 9.18
CA PRO A 793 -42.26 -4.45 8.43
C PRO A 793 -41.88 -3.34 7.44
N VAL A 794 -40.61 -2.93 7.44
CA VAL A 794 -40.06 -1.92 6.55
C VAL A 794 -38.98 -2.56 5.66
N PRO A 795 -39.05 -2.41 4.32
CA PRO A 795 -38.05 -2.99 3.42
C PRO A 795 -36.66 -2.38 3.64
N ALA A 796 -35.63 -3.23 3.65
CA ALA A 796 -34.24 -2.86 3.82
C ALA A 796 -33.57 -2.59 2.46
N VAL A 797 -33.76 -1.37 1.95
CA VAL A 797 -33.19 -0.91 0.67
C VAL A 797 -32.48 0.43 0.86
N TRP A 798 -31.29 0.59 0.27
CA TRP A 798 -30.48 1.81 0.37
C TRP A 798 -30.93 2.92 -0.60
N THR A 799 -32.20 3.35 -0.50
CA THR A 799 -32.82 4.31 -1.43
C THR A 799 -33.44 5.52 -0.74
N THR A 800 -34.36 5.29 0.20
CA THR A 800 -35.13 6.34 0.90
C THR A 800 -34.75 6.39 2.38
N GLY A 801 -34.95 7.53 3.07
CA GLY A 801 -34.55 7.70 4.48
C GLY A 801 -35.02 6.57 5.40
N LEU A 802 -36.31 6.22 5.36
CA LEU A 802 -36.88 5.12 6.13
C LEU A 802 -36.25 3.75 5.77
N SER A 803 -36.04 3.48 4.48
CA SER A 803 -35.48 2.20 4.01
C SER A 803 -33.96 2.09 4.29
N ILE A 804 -33.23 3.21 4.29
CA ILE A 804 -31.83 3.29 4.72
C ILE A 804 -31.74 2.96 6.22
N GLY A 805 -32.64 3.52 7.04
CA GLY A 805 -32.76 3.16 8.46
C GLY A 805 -32.96 1.65 8.64
N SER A 806 -33.88 1.05 7.87
CA SER A 806 -34.14 -0.41 7.88
C SER A 806 -32.90 -1.23 7.48
N THR A 807 -32.14 -0.77 6.48
CA THR A 807 -30.90 -1.43 6.02
C THR A 807 -29.80 -1.38 7.06
N LEU A 808 -29.63 -0.23 7.74
CA LEU A 808 -28.67 -0.07 8.83
C LEU A 808 -29.05 -0.93 10.05
N ARG A 809 -30.34 -1.00 10.38
CA ARG A 809 -30.91 -1.90 11.40
C ARG A 809 -30.57 -3.36 11.10
N ALA A 810 -30.81 -3.82 9.86
CA ALA A 810 -30.52 -5.19 9.45
C ALA A 810 -29.02 -5.56 9.47
N SER A 811 -28.13 -4.61 9.23
CA SER A 811 -26.68 -4.85 9.08
C SER A 811 -25.89 -4.71 10.39
N PHE A 812 -26.39 -3.94 11.36
CA PHE A 812 -25.60 -3.56 12.55
C PHE A 812 -25.15 -4.75 13.39
N GLY A 813 -26.06 -5.66 13.76
CA GLY A 813 -25.74 -6.83 14.61
C GLY A 813 -24.69 -7.74 13.98
N ALA A 814 -24.86 -8.09 12.70
CA ALA A 814 -23.90 -8.90 11.95
C ALA A 814 -22.51 -8.22 11.84
N ALA A 815 -22.50 -6.90 11.61
CA ALA A 815 -21.25 -6.15 11.52
C ALA A 815 -20.48 -6.13 12.86
N VAL A 816 -21.17 -6.03 14.00
CA VAL A 816 -20.55 -6.11 15.32
C VAL A 816 -19.92 -7.49 15.54
N TRP A 817 -20.60 -8.58 15.17
CA TRP A 817 -20.06 -9.93 15.26
C TRP A 817 -18.79 -10.12 14.41
N ILE A 818 -18.86 -9.79 13.13
CA ILE A 818 -17.72 -9.91 12.21
C ILE A 818 -16.55 -9.05 12.69
N GLY A 819 -16.83 -7.80 13.08
CA GLY A 819 -15.82 -6.89 13.61
C GLY A 819 -15.13 -7.45 14.85
N PHE A 820 -15.90 -7.95 15.81
CA PHE A 820 -15.36 -8.56 17.02
C PHE A 820 -14.48 -9.78 16.71
N LEU A 821 -14.93 -10.70 15.85
CA LEU A 821 -14.18 -11.91 15.49
C LEU A 821 -12.83 -11.60 14.84
N ILE A 822 -12.80 -10.66 13.90
CA ILE A 822 -11.55 -10.21 13.25
C ILE A 822 -10.56 -9.69 14.30
N HIS A 823 -11.03 -8.92 15.28
CA HIS A 823 -10.16 -8.35 16.32
C HIS A 823 -9.75 -9.40 17.35
N ALA A 824 -10.65 -10.32 17.69
CA ALA A 824 -10.37 -11.46 18.56
C ALA A 824 -9.27 -12.36 17.99
N MET A 825 -9.35 -12.70 16.70
CA MET A 825 -8.30 -13.49 16.05
C MET A 825 -7.01 -12.68 15.86
N GLY A 826 -7.11 -11.43 15.40
CA GLY A 826 -5.96 -10.59 15.10
C GLY A 826 -5.09 -10.29 16.33
N VAL A 827 -5.69 -10.07 17.50
CA VAL A 827 -4.94 -9.82 18.73
C VAL A 827 -4.19 -11.06 19.22
N GLU A 828 -4.76 -12.26 19.06
CA GLU A 828 -4.06 -13.51 19.42
C GLU A 828 -2.87 -13.77 18.50
N ILE A 829 -3.05 -13.59 17.18
CA ILE A 829 -1.95 -13.70 16.21
C ILE A 829 -0.82 -12.74 16.60
N TYR A 830 -1.15 -11.47 16.92
CA TYR A 830 -0.14 -10.49 17.34
C TYR A 830 0.60 -10.88 18.63
N ILE A 831 -0.12 -11.41 19.63
CA ILE A 831 0.48 -11.88 20.88
C ILE A 831 1.42 -13.05 20.60
N HIS A 832 1.03 -14.01 19.76
CA HIS A 832 1.86 -15.16 19.37
C HIS A 832 3.11 -14.77 18.58
N LEU A 833 3.03 -13.72 17.77
CA LEU A 833 4.17 -13.19 17.01
C LEU A 833 5.16 -12.37 17.87
N THR A 834 4.88 -12.14 19.17
CA THR A 834 5.75 -11.34 20.06
C THR A 834 6.29 -12.10 21.29
N PRO A 835 6.85 -13.33 21.15
CA PRO A 835 7.26 -14.16 22.29
C PRO A 835 8.43 -13.56 23.09
N GLY A 836 9.39 -12.90 22.42
CA GLY A 836 10.56 -12.33 23.08
C GLY A 836 10.23 -11.21 24.08
N GLU A 837 9.20 -10.41 23.80
CA GLU A 837 8.76 -9.36 24.72
C GLU A 837 8.03 -9.94 25.94
N ALA A 838 7.25 -11.02 25.74
CA ALA A 838 6.61 -11.73 26.83
C ALA A 838 7.64 -12.36 27.78
N ALA A 839 8.69 -12.99 27.24
CA ALA A 839 9.78 -13.55 28.02
C ALA A 839 10.52 -12.47 28.85
N ARG A 840 10.81 -11.32 28.23
CA ARG A 840 11.44 -10.17 28.91
C ARG A 840 10.60 -9.65 30.08
N LEU A 841 9.30 -9.45 29.86
CA LEU A 841 8.39 -8.94 30.90
C LEU A 841 8.12 -9.96 32.01
N ARG A 842 8.19 -11.27 31.72
CA ARG A 842 8.16 -12.32 32.75
C ARG A 842 9.33 -12.20 33.72
N LYS A 843 10.55 -11.97 33.22
CA LYS A 843 11.75 -11.76 34.08
C LYS A 843 11.57 -10.54 34.99
N VAL A 844 11.09 -9.42 34.44
CA VAL A 844 10.83 -8.20 35.22
C VAL A 844 9.71 -8.42 36.26
N SER A 845 8.67 -9.16 35.89
CA SER A 845 7.59 -9.51 36.82
C SER A 845 8.16 -10.33 37.98
N TYR A 846 8.88 -11.42 37.69
CA TYR A 846 9.52 -12.26 38.71
C TYR A 846 10.38 -11.45 39.70
N GLN A 847 11.25 -10.56 39.20
CA GLN A 847 12.08 -9.69 40.05
C GLN A 847 11.24 -8.80 40.97
N ARG A 848 10.21 -8.12 40.43
CA ARG A 848 9.33 -7.27 41.23
C ARG A 848 8.50 -8.05 42.25
N GLN A 849 8.15 -9.29 41.93
CA GLN A 849 7.43 -10.15 42.85
C GLN A 849 8.31 -10.60 44.03
N LEU A 850 9.60 -10.83 43.78
CA LEU A 850 10.61 -11.07 44.82
C LEU A 850 10.82 -9.83 45.69
N GLU A 851 11.02 -8.66 45.08
CA GLU A 851 11.17 -7.38 45.79
C GLU A 851 9.96 -7.06 46.69
N ALA A 852 8.76 -7.47 46.28
CA ALA A 852 7.53 -7.30 47.05
C ALA A 852 7.31 -8.38 48.13
N GLY A 853 8.24 -9.33 48.32
CA GLY A 853 8.16 -10.37 49.35
C GLY A 853 7.05 -11.40 49.14
N MET A 854 6.60 -11.65 47.91
CA MET A 854 5.51 -12.58 47.66
C MET A 854 5.93 -14.04 47.82
N LYS A 855 5.07 -14.87 48.44
CA LYS A 855 5.35 -16.28 48.78
C LYS A 855 5.63 -17.19 47.57
N HIS A 856 5.11 -16.87 46.38
CA HIS A 856 5.27 -17.67 45.16
C HIS A 856 5.59 -16.78 43.94
N PRO A 857 6.81 -16.23 43.84
CA PRO A 857 7.21 -15.42 42.70
C PRO A 857 7.28 -16.28 41.44
N GLY A 858 6.77 -15.76 40.32
CA GLY A 858 6.64 -16.50 39.06
C GLY A 858 5.39 -17.38 38.95
N SER A 859 4.59 -17.53 40.02
CA SER A 859 3.30 -18.21 39.94
C SER A 859 2.35 -17.45 39.02
N MET A 860 1.88 -18.12 37.96
CA MET A 860 1.08 -17.46 36.93
C MET A 860 -0.36 -17.12 37.36
N GLY A 861 -0.91 -17.60 38.47
CA GLY A 861 -2.29 -17.24 38.86
C GLY A 861 -3.33 -17.60 37.77
N THR A 862 -4.44 -16.86 37.68
CA THR A 862 -5.48 -17.04 36.65
C THR A 862 -5.03 -16.45 35.31
N THR A 863 -4.34 -17.24 34.50
CA THR A 863 -3.83 -16.85 33.17
C THR A 863 -4.54 -17.56 32.04
N SER A 864 -4.50 -16.94 30.85
CA SER A 864 -4.92 -17.56 29.59
C SER A 864 -4.16 -18.84 29.29
N ASP A 865 -2.91 -18.93 29.74
CA ASP A 865 -2.01 -20.06 29.50
C ASP A 865 -2.45 -21.35 30.25
N ARG A 866 -3.46 -21.29 31.14
CA ARG A 866 -4.12 -22.48 31.76
C ARG A 866 -5.40 -22.93 31.05
N LEU A 867 -5.94 -22.12 30.14
CA LEU A 867 -7.11 -22.43 29.31
C LEU A 867 -6.61 -22.85 27.92
N GLY A 868 -5.85 -23.95 27.84
CA GLY A 868 -5.40 -24.47 26.55
C GLY A 868 -4.14 -25.35 26.59
N ASP A 869 -3.25 -25.15 27.56
CA ASP A 869 -2.04 -25.96 27.68
C ASP A 869 -2.10 -26.91 28.88
N ASN A 870 -1.80 -28.18 28.60
CA ASN A 870 -1.73 -29.27 29.58
C ASN A 870 -0.85 -28.89 30.77
N PHE A 871 -1.32 -29.37 31.93
CA PHE A 871 -0.65 -29.27 33.22
C PHE A 871 0.85 -29.57 33.15
N GLY A 872 1.66 -28.63 33.63
CA GLY A 872 2.94 -28.92 34.24
C GLY A 872 4.17 -28.56 33.42
N VAL A 873 4.56 -27.29 33.42
CA VAL A 873 5.99 -26.98 33.51
C VAL A 873 6.23 -25.75 34.41
N MET A 874 6.65 -26.01 35.65
CA MET A 874 7.34 -25.03 36.47
C MET A 874 8.74 -24.85 35.89
N TYR A 875 8.94 -23.86 35.02
CA TYR A 875 10.28 -23.42 34.65
C TYR A 875 10.81 -22.47 35.73
N LYS A 876 11.63 -22.99 36.64
CA LYS A 876 12.62 -22.18 37.34
C LYS A 876 13.64 -21.68 36.29
N PRO A 877 13.94 -20.38 36.21
CA PRO A 877 15.05 -19.91 35.41
C PRO A 877 16.37 -20.27 36.13
N GLU A 878 17.22 -21.03 35.47
CA GLU A 878 18.67 -20.99 35.68
C GLU A 878 19.26 -19.71 35.05
#